data_AF-A0A8S3YM75-F1
#
_entry.id   AF-A0A8S3YM75-F1
#
_cell.length_a   1.000
_cell.length_b   1.000
_cell.length_c   1.000
_cell.angle_alpha   90.00
_cell.angle_beta   90.00
_cell.angle_gamma   90.00
#
_symmetry.space_group_name_H-M   'P 1'
#
loop_
_entity.id
_entity.type
_entity.pdbx_description
1 polymer ?
#
loop_
_entity_poly.entity_id
_entity_poly.type
_entity_poly.pdbx_seq_one_letter_code
_entity_poly.pdbx_strand_id
1 'polypeptide(L)'
;MVKAALAAVEMFSHTSSITMAKRKCKDVLQENCSKLGSHSLTDYLSKSTNVEITIDTLTCNDKEEPLHDGKTNTKMKYISIALYDIPAADGAKSLGSMMFGETFLDSRISVAGSQDVTSDYLILTSTIPRQHMWSPQGEVFMMETWTALLSAEKVKLTVYKHGLAVESSDYGSFALHGSDISSLLLYDANSMTDVVILIVEIKLTAALTDSLPPHLYIPCDDSKTSRIVFAFCPHSKPHSQLYGNVLPVWKRGSQFPSVERLDVLSSDLQHLHTYLQSKQNVPGAGTSLTTGLQRIGSEISGLFSFLKHLEKSCGMQSPVTCEIFHSLTEAPVTREDHGDETIIITIVAGLPGSGKETLASLLTSLNTDFTNWLVYEQLEQCQVVTASLHQTMFAAAQSQKQWLLTKSTRLVIVAPGLCDTADVVRAISHHPNHKLRSQFVVGSVTVCIDPENTFMEHKMTFPVLAGNCAQGWVNNILFTSKTDASSDLLETIQALIRSINPEVDFLKMSNDTVTRESDIELIMSETAFNEPELETVRVLLKPHWHEGYPHAWPCNPPMNDVVLRFTHPLEKHLTIKMLRGIKSSLKHHPFDGNIYFVGGNLIFIGSPKYVDIQFTTVSGQLIMNNVTSNPPSEGIHCVICFTGIGLQELELKQLLSSCIKQRPNKKSFLTKQDLTNEEVDQIHKLHHLDELPEGWYYSGSRFVSMDGQRSQKHPNLEKFIQDYLSEKNAEIERYNAKLESENYVKLWEK
;
A
#
# COMPACT_ATOMS: atom_id res chain seq x y z
N MET A 1 16.34 -6.84 38.99
CA MET A 1 16.50 -7.20 37.56
C MET A 1 15.24 -6.95 36.75
N VAL A 2 14.08 -7.52 37.11
CA VAL A 2 12.80 -7.28 36.39
C VAL A 2 12.51 -5.80 36.14
N LYS A 3 12.42 -4.97 37.20
CA LYS A 3 12.17 -3.51 37.08
C LYS A 3 13.18 -2.81 36.16
N ALA A 4 14.45 -3.24 36.19
CA ALA A 4 15.52 -2.67 35.36
C ALA A 4 15.37 -3.04 33.88
N ALA A 5 15.01 -4.29 33.57
CA ALA A 5 14.76 -4.73 32.20
C ALA A 5 13.56 -3.99 31.60
N LEU A 6 12.45 -3.86 32.33
CA LEU A 6 11.25 -3.15 31.86
C LEU A 6 11.53 -1.67 31.59
N ALA A 7 12.26 -0.99 32.50
CA ALA A 7 12.67 0.39 32.30
C ALA A 7 13.62 0.56 31.10
N ALA A 8 14.44 -0.46 30.81
CA ALA A 8 15.30 -0.46 29.64
C ALA A 8 14.51 -0.65 28.34
N VAL A 9 13.50 -1.52 28.32
CA VAL A 9 12.58 -1.71 27.18
C VAL A 9 11.84 -0.42 26.87
N GLU A 10 11.28 0.24 27.88
CA GLU A 10 10.61 1.53 27.73
C GLU A 10 11.55 2.60 27.16
N MET A 11 12.75 2.73 27.75
CA MET A 11 13.79 3.66 27.26
C MET A 11 14.20 3.37 25.82
N PHE A 12 14.38 2.09 25.47
CA PHE A 12 14.72 1.67 24.12
C PHE A 12 13.60 2.02 23.14
N SER A 13 12.35 1.75 23.50
CA SER A 13 11.18 2.01 22.63
C SER A 13 11.02 3.50 22.34
N HIS A 14 11.37 4.36 23.30
CA HIS A 14 11.30 5.81 23.12
C HIS A 14 12.49 6.40 22.32
N THR A 15 13.70 5.88 22.54
CA THR A 15 14.93 6.48 21.99
C THR A 15 15.49 5.74 20.77
N SER A 16 15.09 4.49 20.57
CA SER A 16 15.79 3.48 19.76
C SER A 16 17.28 3.40 20.07
N SER A 17 17.69 3.76 21.29
CA SER A 17 19.09 3.76 21.70
C SER A 17 19.41 2.61 22.65
N ILE A 18 20.28 1.71 22.18
CA ILE A 18 20.81 0.61 22.98
C ILE A 18 21.63 1.17 24.14
N THR A 19 22.44 2.20 23.87
CA THR A 19 23.32 2.81 24.86
C THR A 19 22.52 3.43 26.00
N MET A 20 21.47 4.19 25.70
CA MET A 20 20.59 4.79 26.71
C MET A 20 19.79 3.74 27.47
N ALA A 21 19.29 2.71 26.79
CA ALA A 21 18.57 1.60 27.43
C ALA A 21 19.46 0.82 28.42
N LYS A 22 20.68 0.46 28.03
CA LYS A 22 21.66 -0.21 28.92
C LYS A 22 22.02 0.65 30.12
N ARG A 23 22.20 1.97 29.92
CA ARG A 23 22.44 2.91 31.02
C ARG A 23 21.27 2.97 31.98
N LYS A 24 20.04 3.16 31.47
CA LYS A 24 18.83 3.20 32.30
C LYS A 24 18.63 1.89 33.07
N CYS A 25 18.91 0.76 32.44
CA CYS A 25 18.91 -0.56 33.09
C CYS A 25 19.86 -0.60 34.28
N LYS A 26 21.11 -0.17 34.10
CA LYS A 26 22.12 -0.15 35.16
C LYS A 26 21.74 0.80 36.29
N ASP A 27 21.26 1.99 35.97
CA ASP A 27 20.85 3.01 36.95
C ASP A 27 19.70 2.48 37.83
N VAL A 28 18.65 1.91 37.22
CA VAL A 28 17.52 1.32 37.95
C VAL A 28 17.95 0.12 38.78
N LEU A 29 18.87 -0.70 38.27
CA LEU A 29 19.42 -1.83 39.02
C LEU A 29 20.17 -1.35 40.28
N GLN A 30 21.03 -0.34 40.14
CA GLN A 30 21.80 0.23 41.25
C GLN A 30 20.90 0.92 42.28
N GLU A 31 19.92 1.72 41.83
CA GLU A 31 18.98 2.43 42.71
C GLU A 31 18.12 1.47 43.54
N ASN A 32 17.64 0.37 42.96
CA ASN A 32 16.85 -0.59 43.72
C ASN A 32 17.72 -1.46 44.66
N CYS A 33 18.97 -1.74 44.30
CA CYS A 33 19.86 -2.50 45.17
C CYS A 33 20.44 -1.66 46.32
N SER A 34 20.60 -0.35 46.15
CA SER A 34 21.06 0.54 47.23
C SER A 34 20.03 0.64 48.36
N LYS A 35 18.74 0.48 48.06
CA LYS A 35 17.64 0.38 49.06
C LYS A 35 17.81 -0.81 50.01
N LEU A 36 18.56 -1.85 49.61
CA LEU A 36 18.85 -3.01 50.46
C LEU A 36 19.91 -2.73 51.53
N GLY A 37 20.53 -1.54 51.55
CA GLY A 37 21.48 -1.13 52.59
C GLY A 37 22.82 -1.89 52.59
N SER A 38 23.11 -2.67 51.55
CA SER A 38 24.34 -3.45 51.43
C SER A 38 25.41 -2.70 50.62
N HIS A 39 26.44 -2.22 51.32
CA HIS A 39 27.59 -1.57 50.68
C HIS A 39 28.36 -2.52 49.75
N SER A 40 28.50 -3.80 50.13
CA SER A 40 29.20 -4.81 49.32
C SER A 40 28.48 -5.09 47.99
N LEU A 41 27.14 -5.07 47.98
CA LEU A 41 26.34 -5.24 46.76
C LEU A 41 26.44 -4.01 45.84
N THR A 42 26.47 -2.81 46.42
CA THR A 42 26.61 -1.56 45.66
C THR A 42 27.97 -1.49 44.96
N ASP A 43 29.05 -1.84 45.68
CA ASP A 43 30.40 -1.93 45.13
C ASP A 43 30.50 -3.03 44.07
N TYR A 44 29.83 -4.17 44.27
CA TYR A 44 29.76 -5.25 43.30
C TYR A 44 29.10 -4.82 41.98
N LEU A 45 27.97 -4.09 42.03
CA LEU A 45 27.25 -3.61 40.85
C LEU A 45 27.96 -2.47 40.11
N SER A 46 28.94 -1.82 40.75
CA SER A 46 29.76 -0.79 40.10
C SER A 46 30.72 -1.39 39.05
N LYS A 47 31.14 -2.64 39.25
CA LYS A 47 32.09 -3.37 38.39
C LYS A 47 31.38 -3.88 37.13
N SER A 48 31.84 -3.43 35.95
CA SER A 48 31.26 -3.81 34.66
C SER A 48 31.43 -5.29 34.29
N THR A 49 32.39 -5.99 34.88
CA THR A 49 32.61 -7.44 34.65
C THR A 49 31.54 -8.33 35.26
N ASN A 50 30.82 -7.81 36.26
CA ASN A 50 29.88 -8.59 37.06
C ASN A 50 28.45 -8.48 36.51
N VAL A 51 28.19 -7.51 35.63
CA VAL A 51 26.87 -7.17 35.11
C VAL A 51 26.94 -7.12 33.60
N GLU A 52 26.28 -8.07 32.95
CA GLU A 52 26.13 -8.13 31.50
C GLU A 52 24.70 -7.75 31.12
N ILE A 53 24.55 -6.80 30.19
CA ILE A 53 23.24 -6.35 29.68
C ILE A 53 23.32 -6.40 28.15
N THR A 54 22.45 -7.20 27.54
CA THR A 54 22.35 -7.34 26.07
C THR A 54 20.95 -7.00 25.59
N ILE A 55 20.86 -6.47 24.37
CA ILE A 55 19.60 -6.20 23.66
C ILE A 55 19.88 -6.59 22.21
N ASP A 56 19.26 -7.68 21.76
CA ASP A 56 19.58 -8.34 20.50
C ASP A 56 18.33 -8.54 19.65
N THR A 57 18.47 -8.65 18.33
CA THR A 57 17.35 -9.00 17.45
C THR A 57 17.13 -10.51 17.44
N LEU A 58 15.86 -10.92 17.49
CA LEU A 58 15.49 -12.31 17.24
C LEU A 58 15.19 -12.46 15.75
N THR A 59 15.94 -13.35 15.08
CA THR A 59 15.72 -13.70 13.68
C THR A 59 15.47 -15.20 13.55
N CYS A 60 14.61 -15.61 12.61
CA CYS A 60 14.32 -17.03 12.37
C CYS A 60 15.44 -17.76 11.60
N ASN A 61 16.41 -17.02 11.06
CA ASN A 61 17.58 -17.55 10.38
C ASN A 61 18.78 -17.21 11.27
N ASP A 62 19.71 -18.12 11.52
CA ASP A 62 20.89 -17.97 12.42
C ASP A 62 21.86 -16.81 12.08
N LYS A 63 21.46 -15.85 11.23
CA LYS A 63 22.15 -14.59 10.97
C LYS A 63 21.55 -13.50 11.86
N GLU A 64 22.17 -13.30 13.01
CA GLU A 64 21.92 -12.13 13.85
C GLU A 64 22.21 -10.84 13.06
N GLU A 65 21.21 -9.98 12.91
CA GLU A 65 21.42 -8.62 12.43
C GLU A 65 21.62 -7.71 13.65
N PRO A 66 22.78 -7.03 13.79
CA PRO A 66 23.03 -6.20 14.94
C PRO A 66 22.07 -5.00 14.95
N LEU A 67 21.55 -4.68 16.14
CA LEU A 67 20.85 -3.41 16.34
C LEU A 67 21.86 -2.26 16.20
N HIS A 68 21.45 -1.21 15.51
CA HIS A 68 22.24 0.01 15.36
C HIS A 68 21.60 1.12 16.19
N ASP A 69 22.42 1.82 16.98
CA ASP A 69 21.96 2.91 17.85
C ASP A 69 21.26 4.00 17.02
N GLY A 70 20.03 4.36 17.41
CA GLY A 70 19.24 5.41 16.76
C GLY A 70 18.53 4.98 15.46
N LYS A 71 18.66 3.73 15.01
CA LYS A 71 17.86 3.21 13.89
C LYS A 71 16.64 2.45 14.40
N THR A 72 15.48 2.71 13.80
CA THR A 72 14.29 1.91 14.05
C THR A 72 14.46 0.51 13.47
N ASN A 73 13.90 -0.49 14.14
CA ASN A 73 13.93 -1.88 13.71
C ASN A 73 12.56 -2.48 13.98
N THR A 74 11.99 -3.24 13.05
CA THR A 74 10.64 -3.82 13.18
C THR A 74 10.65 -5.27 13.68
N LYS A 75 11.83 -5.88 13.89
CA LYS A 75 11.97 -7.27 14.34
C LYS A 75 11.67 -7.41 15.83
N MET A 76 11.44 -8.64 16.29
CA MET A 76 11.39 -8.93 17.72
C MET A 76 12.75 -8.69 18.37
N LYS A 77 12.76 -8.18 19.60
CA LYS A 77 13.99 -7.96 20.38
C LYS A 77 13.96 -8.79 21.66
N TYR A 78 15.15 -9.17 22.10
CA TYR A 78 15.36 -9.86 23.36
C TYR A 78 16.29 -9.02 24.23
N ILE A 79 15.87 -8.68 25.45
CA ILE A 79 16.72 -8.07 26.46
C ILE A 79 17.15 -9.15 27.46
N SER A 80 18.43 -9.17 27.81
CA SER A 80 18.99 -10.03 28.85
C SER A 80 19.81 -9.23 29.85
N ILE A 81 19.69 -9.58 31.12
CA ILE A 81 20.53 -9.10 32.21
C ILE A 81 21.11 -10.34 32.89
N ALA A 82 22.43 -10.42 33.01
CA ALA A 82 23.12 -11.45 33.77
C ALA A 82 24.01 -10.82 34.85
N LEU A 83 23.92 -11.35 36.07
CA LEU A 83 24.75 -11.00 37.21
C LEU A 83 25.62 -12.21 37.57
N TYR A 84 26.93 -12.03 37.58
CA TYR A 84 27.90 -13.10 37.83
C TYR A 84 28.59 -12.95 39.18
N ASP A 85 28.85 -14.05 39.89
CA ASP A 85 29.60 -14.05 41.15
C ASP A 85 29.00 -13.15 42.26
N ILE A 86 27.69 -13.25 42.50
CA ILE A 86 26.97 -12.44 43.49
C ILE A 86 27.57 -12.70 44.89
N PRO A 87 27.95 -11.66 45.68
CA PRO A 87 28.56 -11.85 46.98
C PRO A 87 27.53 -12.23 48.05
N ALA A 88 27.90 -13.15 48.96
CA ALA A 88 27.12 -13.41 50.16
C ALA A 88 27.21 -12.25 51.17
N ALA A 89 26.14 -12.05 51.96
CA ALA A 89 26.06 -10.99 52.96
C ALA A 89 27.12 -11.13 54.08
N ASP A 90 27.57 -12.35 54.35
CA ASP A 90 28.61 -12.68 55.34
C ASP A 90 30.04 -12.61 54.76
N GLY A 91 30.18 -12.33 53.45
CA GLY A 91 31.46 -12.22 52.76
C GLY A 91 32.21 -13.54 52.56
N ALA A 92 31.61 -14.70 52.87
CA ALA A 92 32.33 -15.98 52.94
C ALA A 92 32.59 -16.61 51.56
N LYS A 93 31.60 -16.63 50.66
CA LYS A 93 31.66 -17.19 49.28
C LYS A 93 30.64 -16.52 48.33
N SER A 94 30.80 -16.72 47.02
CA SER A 94 29.78 -16.31 46.05
C SER A 94 28.51 -17.16 46.16
N LEU A 95 27.34 -16.52 46.07
CA LEU A 95 26.02 -17.13 46.01
C LEU A 95 25.67 -17.69 44.62
N GLY A 96 26.51 -17.44 43.61
CA GLY A 96 26.28 -17.86 42.22
C GLY A 96 25.89 -16.72 41.28
N SER A 97 25.19 -17.05 40.21
CA SER A 97 24.79 -16.12 39.14
C SER A 97 23.27 -16.06 38.99
N MET A 98 22.76 -14.93 38.49
CA MET A 98 21.34 -14.72 38.22
C MET A 98 21.15 -14.14 36.83
N MET A 99 20.19 -14.66 36.07
CA MET A 99 19.86 -14.18 34.73
C MET A 99 18.37 -13.88 34.63
N PHE A 100 18.03 -12.83 33.89
CA PHE A 100 16.65 -12.48 33.55
C PHE A 100 16.61 -11.97 32.12
N GLY A 101 15.60 -12.38 31.35
CA GLY A 101 15.38 -11.85 30.02
C GLY A 101 13.91 -11.80 29.63
N GLU A 102 13.60 -10.92 28.69
CA GLU A 102 12.25 -10.67 28.18
C GLU A 102 12.31 -10.45 26.68
N THR A 103 11.26 -10.92 25.98
CA THR A 103 11.08 -10.67 24.55
C THR A 103 10.02 -9.61 24.34
N PHE A 104 10.31 -8.63 23.50
CA PHE A 104 9.42 -7.50 23.26
C PHE A 104 9.39 -7.05 21.80
N LEU A 105 8.31 -6.35 21.47
CA LEU A 105 8.14 -5.52 20.27
C LEU A 105 7.99 -4.07 20.70
N ASP A 106 8.50 -3.16 19.88
CA ASP A 106 8.32 -1.72 20.03
C ASP A 106 7.76 -1.13 18.74
N SER A 107 7.05 -0.02 18.91
CA SER A 107 6.44 0.76 17.85
C SER A 107 6.74 2.22 18.16
N ARG A 108 7.26 2.95 17.17
CA ARG A 108 7.78 4.31 17.37
C ARG A 108 7.50 5.20 16.16
N ILE A 109 7.08 6.43 16.42
CA ILE A 109 6.97 7.51 15.44
C ILE A 109 7.79 8.68 15.98
N SER A 110 8.71 9.20 15.18
CA SER A 110 9.61 10.29 15.60
C SER A 110 9.67 11.38 14.54
N VAL A 111 9.79 12.63 14.97
CA VAL A 111 9.91 13.79 14.08
C VAL A 111 11.37 14.09 13.73
N ALA A 112 11.65 14.36 12.46
CA ALA A 112 12.98 14.78 12.01
C ALA A 112 13.38 16.13 12.64
N GLY A 113 14.46 16.16 13.42
CA GLY A 113 15.00 17.40 14.00
C GLY A 113 14.22 17.95 15.21
N SER A 114 13.22 17.24 15.71
CA SER A 114 12.51 17.56 16.97
C SER A 114 12.73 16.47 18.03
N GLN A 115 12.37 16.78 19.28
CA GLN A 115 12.28 15.80 20.38
C GLN A 115 10.93 15.09 20.41
N ASP A 116 9.98 15.48 19.55
CA ASP A 116 8.63 14.90 19.52
C ASP A 116 8.69 13.43 19.06
N VAL A 117 8.26 12.54 19.96
CA VAL A 117 8.24 11.09 19.77
C VAL A 117 7.00 10.51 20.43
N THR A 118 6.28 9.65 19.70
CA THR A 118 5.33 8.71 20.29
C THR A 118 5.89 7.30 20.17
N SER A 119 5.74 6.53 21.24
CA SER A 119 6.24 5.17 21.30
C SER A 119 5.35 4.30 22.17
N ASP A 120 5.16 3.06 21.77
CA ASP A 120 4.49 2.02 22.55
C ASP A 120 5.31 0.71 22.46
N TYR A 121 5.13 -0.19 23.42
CA TYR A 121 5.83 -1.47 23.44
C TYR A 121 4.96 -2.60 24.00
N LEU A 122 5.25 -3.82 23.54
CA LEU A 122 4.54 -5.02 23.92
C LEU A 122 5.52 -6.10 24.39
N ILE A 123 5.32 -6.59 25.60
CA ILE A 123 6.12 -7.69 26.15
C ILE A 123 5.43 -9.01 25.85
N LEU A 124 6.01 -9.78 24.92
CA LEU A 124 5.44 -11.03 24.44
C LEU A 124 5.48 -12.14 25.50
N THR A 125 6.49 -12.09 26.38
CA THR A 125 6.70 -13.06 27.46
C THR A 125 6.01 -12.68 28.78
N SER A 126 5.16 -11.66 28.78
CA SER A 126 4.47 -11.15 29.98
C SER A 126 3.49 -12.13 30.63
N THR A 127 3.03 -13.14 29.88
CA THR A 127 2.14 -14.20 30.39
C THR A 127 2.87 -15.21 31.27
N ILE A 128 4.20 -15.28 31.16
CA ILE A 128 5.04 -16.15 32.00
C ILE A 128 5.24 -15.43 33.34
N PRO A 129 4.91 -16.07 34.48
CA PRO A 129 5.19 -15.49 35.79
C PRO A 129 6.68 -15.17 35.91
N ARG A 130 7.02 -13.87 36.02
CA ARG A 130 8.41 -13.40 36.10
C ARG A 130 9.14 -13.91 37.33
N GLN A 131 8.39 -14.37 38.33
CA GLN A 131 8.93 -14.93 39.53
C GLN A 131 8.05 -16.08 40.02
N HIS A 132 8.70 -17.21 40.34
CA HIS A 132 8.05 -18.40 40.83
C HIS A 132 9.01 -19.14 41.75
N MET A 133 8.50 -19.71 42.84
CA MET A 133 9.32 -20.42 43.83
C MET A 133 8.58 -21.65 44.29
N TRP A 134 9.29 -22.78 44.33
CA TRP A 134 8.83 -24.03 44.92
C TRP A 134 9.49 -24.13 46.30
N SER A 135 8.72 -24.33 47.37
CA SER A 135 9.30 -24.46 48.73
C SER A 135 9.81 -25.87 48.97
N PRO A 136 11.12 -26.10 49.18
CA PRO A 136 11.66 -27.36 49.66
C PRO A 136 12.10 -27.15 51.12
N GLN A 137 11.15 -27.13 52.06
CA GLN A 137 11.39 -27.31 53.50
C GLN A 137 12.63 -26.58 54.08
N GLY A 138 12.80 -25.28 53.79
CA GLY A 138 13.90 -24.46 54.30
C GLY A 138 13.46 -23.05 54.70
N GLU A 139 14.16 -22.44 55.66
CA GLU A 139 13.97 -21.04 56.05
C GLU A 139 14.43 -20.13 54.91
N VAL A 140 13.48 -19.58 54.15
CA VAL A 140 13.76 -18.58 53.11
C VAL A 140 13.50 -17.20 53.69
N PHE A 141 14.56 -16.41 53.85
CA PHE A 141 14.45 -15.00 54.20
C PHE A 141 14.30 -14.16 52.91
N MET A 142 13.12 -13.57 52.74
CA MET A 142 12.85 -12.64 51.64
C MET A 142 12.87 -11.20 52.14
N MET A 143 13.32 -10.26 51.29
CA MET A 143 13.52 -8.84 51.65
C MET A 143 12.39 -7.90 51.18
N GLU A 144 11.53 -8.32 50.26
CA GLU A 144 10.38 -7.53 49.77
C GLU A 144 9.17 -8.44 49.51
N THR A 145 7.95 -7.93 49.74
CA THR A 145 6.70 -8.57 49.32
C THR A 145 6.52 -8.50 47.81
N TRP A 146 5.87 -9.52 47.25
CA TRP A 146 5.51 -9.54 45.83
C TRP A 146 4.06 -10.00 45.63
N THR A 147 3.48 -9.70 44.47
CA THR A 147 2.13 -10.18 44.14
C THR A 147 2.23 -11.53 43.44
N ALA A 148 1.84 -12.60 44.13
CA ALA A 148 1.69 -13.92 43.53
C ALA A 148 0.23 -14.12 43.08
N LEU A 149 0.00 -14.20 41.76
CA LEU A 149 -1.32 -14.52 41.21
C LEU A 149 -1.42 -16.03 40.95
N LEU A 150 -2.28 -16.71 41.71
CA LEU A 150 -2.55 -18.13 41.57
C LEU A 150 -3.86 -18.37 40.82
N SER A 151 -3.90 -19.40 39.97
CA SER A 151 -5.13 -19.83 39.32
C SER A 151 -6.07 -20.51 40.31
N ALA A 152 -7.38 -20.43 40.06
CA ALA A 152 -8.40 -21.05 40.91
C ALA A 152 -8.23 -22.58 41.03
N GLU A 153 -7.61 -23.23 40.05
CA GLU A 153 -7.35 -24.69 40.07
C GLU A 153 -6.25 -25.09 41.06
N LYS A 154 -5.37 -24.15 41.40
CA LYS A 154 -4.22 -24.38 42.29
C LYS A 154 -4.50 -24.06 43.75
N VAL A 155 -5.67 -23.46 44.05
CA VAL A 155 -5.99 -22.96 45.39
C VAL A 155 -7.33 -23.51 45.86
N LYS A 156 -7.34 -24.08 47.07
CA LYS A 156 -8.56 -24.46 47.78
C LYS A 156 -8.71 -23.61 49.03
N LEU A 157 -9.73 -22.75 49.02
CA LEU A 157 -10.13 -21.93 50.15
C LEU A 157 -11.21 -22.64 50.96
N THR A 158 -10.94 -22.90 52.24
CA THR A 158 -11.90 -23.45 53.19
C THR A 158 -12.24 -22.39 54.23
N VAL A 159 -13.51 -22.02 54.33
CA VAL A 159 -13.98 -20.98 55.25
C VAL A 159 -14.66 -21.62 56.45
N TYR A 160 -14.14 -21.32 57.65
CA TYR A 160 -14.72 -21.72 58.93
C TYR A 160 -15.43 -20.54 59.60
N LYS A 161 -16.23 -20.83 60.64
CA LYS A 161 -16.93 -19.80 61.42
C LYS A 161 -15.99 -18.77 62.06
N HIS A 162 -14.78 -19.19 62.44
CA HIS A 162 -13.80 -18.36 63.16
C HIS A 162 -12.41 -18.34 62.50
N GLY A 163 -12.27 -18.84 61.26
CA GLY A 163 -10.98 -18.87 60.57
C GLY A 163 -11.07 -19.22 59.09
N LEU A 164 -9.96 -19.07 58.38
CA LEU A 164 -9.78 -19.38 56.97
C LEU A 164 -8.63 -20.40 56.86
N ALA A 165 -8.75 -21.38 55.98
CA ALA A 165 -7.62 -22.22 55.57
C ALA A 165 -7.43 -22.14 54.07
N VAL A 166 -6.18 -21.96 53.65
CA VAL A 166 -5.78 -21.86 52.24
C VAL A 166 -4.83 -23.02 51.96
N GLU A 167 -5.19 -23.87 51.02
CA GLU A 167 -4.33 -24.93 50.50
C GLU A 167 -3.90 -24.55 49.07
N SER A 168 -2.59 -24.52 48.80
CA SER A 168 -2.02 -24.25 47.49
C SER A 168 -1.10 -25.39 47.06
N SER A 169 -1.19 -25.82 45.80
CA SER A 169 -0.24 -26.77 45.21
C SER A 169 1.19 -26.26 45.19
N ASP A 170 1.36 -24.93 45.12
CA ASP A 170 2.66 -24.28 44.89
C ASP A 170 3.31 -23.84 46.22
N TYR A 171 2.49 -23.53 47.25
CA TYR A 171 2.95 -22.92 48.50
C TYR A 171 2.54 -23.69 49.77
N GLY A 172 1.91 -24.86 49.64
CA GLY A 172 1.44 -25.64 50.79
C GLY A 172 0.18 -25.06 51.42
N SER A 173 -0.09 -25.43 52.68
CA SER A 173 -1.31 -25.07 53.39
C SER A 173 -1.04 -24.22 54.62
N PHE A 174 -1.82 -23.15 54.82
CA PHE A 174 -1.80 -22.35 56.03
C PHE A 174 -3.23 -22.00 56.49
N ALA A 175 -3.38 -21.64 57.75
CA ALA A 175 -4.66 -21.25 58.33
C ALA A 175 -4.55 -19.92 59.09
N LEU A 176 -5.60 -19.13 59.01
CA LEU A 176 -5.74 -17.83 59.67
C LEU A 176 -6.92 -17.92 60.64
N HIS A 177 -6.70 -17.56 61.90
CA HIS A 177 -7.78 -17.39 62.85
C HIS A 177 -8.34 -15.96 62.78
N GLY A 178 -9.60 -15.75 63.18
CA GLY A 178 -10.23 -14.43 63.15
C GLY A 178 -9.46 -13.36 63.94
N SER A 179 -8.71 -13.76 64.99
CA SER A 179 -7.82 -12.87 65.75
C SER A 179 -6.59 -12.39 64.99
N ASP A 180 -6.20 -13.11 63.95
CA ASP A 180 -5.00 -12.82 63.16
C ASP A 180 -5.29 -11.80 62.05
N ILE A 181 -6.58 -11.49 61.83
CA ILE A 181 -7.07 -10.62 60.76
C ILE A 181 -7.36 -9.24 61.33
N SER A 182 -6.70 -8.21 60.80
CA SER A 182 -6.88 -6.82 61.22
C SER A 182 -8.10 -6.17 60.57
N SER A 183 -8.35 -6.44 59.29
CA SER A 183 -9.49 -5.90 58.56
C SER A 183 -9.93 -6.83 57.43
N LEU A 184 -11.20 -6.74 57.06
CA LEU A 184 -11.79 -7.44 55.91
C LEU A 184 -12.46 -6.40 55.02
N LEU A 185 -11.97 -6.24 53.81
CA LEU A 185 -12.51 -5.27 52.84
C LEU A 185 -13.08 -6.02 51.64
N LEU A 186 -14.26 -5.63 51.18
CA LEU A 186 -14.94 -6.23 50.04
C LEU A 186 -15.20 -5.16 48.98
N TYR A 187 -14.61 -5.32 47.81
CA TYR A 187 -14.92 -4.52 46.63
C TYR A 187 -15.83 -5.33 45.70
N ASP A 188 -17.04 -4.82 45.49
CA ASP A 188 -18.12 -5.53 44.82
C ASP A 188 -18.55 -4.88 43.50
N ALA A 189 -17.98 -3.72 43.14
CA ALA A 189 -18.34 -2.92 41.95
C ALA A 189 -19.85 -3.01 41.63
N ASN A 190 -20.22 -3.80 40.61
CA ASN A 190 -21.57 -4.32 40.40
C ASN A 190 -21.63 -5.85 40.61
N SER A 191 -22.24 -6.29 41.73
CA SER A 191 -22.17 -7.65 42.31
C SER A 191 -22.59 -8.82 41.40
N MET A 192 -23.12 -8.53 40.22
CA MET A 192 -23.69 -9.52 39.31
C MET A 192 -22.96 -9.59 37.97
N THR A 193 -22.13 -8.60 37.62
CA THR A 193 -21.43 -8.54 36.32
C THR A 193 -19.92 -8.57 36.46
N ASP A 194 -19.41 -8.10 37.60
CA ASP A 194 -17.99 -7.80 37.77
C ASP A 194 -17.29 -8.79 38.71
N VAL A 195 -15.98 -8.91 38.57
CA VAL A 195 -15.14 -9.69 39.50
C VAL A 195 -15.18 -9.03 40.87
N VAL A 196 -15.58 -9.81 41.87
CA VAL A 196 -15.62 -9.38 43.28
C VAL A 196 -14.28 -9.65 43.93
N ILE A 197 -13.75 -8.68 44.67
CA ILE A 197 -12.45 -8.79 45.36
C ILE A 197 -12.66 -8.72 46.88
N LEU A 198 -12.19 -9.75 47.58
CA LEU A 198 -12.10 -9.78 49.04
C LEU A 198 -10.64 -9.60 49.46
N ILE A 199 -10.36 -8.55 50.23
CA ILE A 199 -9.04 -8.22 50.77
C ILE A 199 -9.04 -8.58 52.25
N VAL A 200 -8.09 -9.43 52.64
CA VAL A 200 -7.86 -9.86 54.02
C VAL A 200 -6.55 -9.25 54.49
N GLU A 201 -6.62 -8.28 55.40
CA GLU A 201 -5.43 -7.73 56.03
C GLU A 201 -5.10 -8.52 57.30
N ILE A 202 -3.86 -8.96 57.42
CA ILE A 202 -3.37 -9.87 58.45
C ILE A 202 -2.37 -9.13 59.31
N LYS A 203 -2.49 -9.32 60.63
CA LYS A 203 -1.53 -8.84 61.61
C LYS A 203 -0.41 -9.87 61.79
N LEU A 204 0.80 -9.50 61.43
CA LEU A 204 1.95 -10.40 61.53
C LEU A 204 2.40 -10.55 62.99
N THR A 205 2.19 -11.73 63.56
CA THR A 205 2.71 -12.14 64.88
C THR A 205 3.79 -13.20 64.72
N ALA A 206 4.74 -13.29 65.65
CA ALA A 206 5.87 -14.22 65.57
C ALA A 206 5.46 -15.71 65.45
N ALA A 207 4.29 -16.09 66.00
CA ALA A 207 3.77 -17.45 65.85
C ALA A 207 3.14 -17.70 64.48
N LEU A 208 2.58 -16.67 63.86
CA LEU A 208 1.94 -16.76 62.55
C LEU A 208 2.99 -16.76 61.43
N THR A 209 4.10 -16.04 61.59
CA THR A 209 5.19 -15.99 60.61
C THR A 209 5.80 -17.36 60.33
N ASP A 210 5.86 -18.25 61.33
CA ASP A 210 6.41 -19.60 61.19
C ASP A 210 5.49 -20.53 60.37
N SER A 211 4.21 -20.17 60.26
CA SER A 211 3.18 -20.95 59.55
C SER A 211 2.79 -20.38 58.19
N LEU A 212 3.14 -19.12 57.92
CA LEU A 212 2.83 -18.45 56.67
C LEU A 212 3.90 -18.74 55.61
N PRO A 213 3.50 -18.84 54.33
CA PRO A 213 4.44 -18.83 53.22
C PRO A 213 5.39 -17.60 53.27
N PRO A 214 6.66 -17.76 52.87
CA PRO A 214 7.69 -16.70 52.90
C PRO A 214 7.32 -15.37 52.26
N HIS A 215 6.43 -15.38 51.27
CA HIS A 215 5.99 -14.17 50.58
C HIS A 215 4.85 -13.42 51.29
N LEU A 216 4.22 -14.01 52.31
CA LEU A 216 3.08 -13.44 53.05
C LEU A 216 3.47 -12.82 54.39
N TYR A 217 4.63 -13.10 54.96
CA TYR A 217 5.04 -12.55 56.27
C TYR A 217 6.05 -11.40 56.21
N ILE A 218 6.37 -10.90 55.01
CA ILE A 218 7.23 -9.73 54.84
C ILE A 218 6.33 -8.48 55.01
N PRO A 219 6.71 -7.51 55.85
CA PRO A 219 5.93 -6.28 56.01
C PRO A 219 5.97 -5.45 54.74
N CYS A 220 4.82 -4.97 54.27
CA CYS A 220 4.74 -4.07 53.12
C CYS A 220 5.07 -2.61 53.50
N ASP A 221 4.89 -2.27 54.78
CA ASP A 221 5.12 -0.96 55.39
C ASP A 221 5.56 -1.14 56.87
N ASP A 222 5.94 -0.05 57.55
CA ASP A 222 6.18 -0.01 59.02
C ASP A 222 4.96 -0.50 59.86
N SER A 223 3.81 -0.72 59.23
CA SER A 223 2.54 -1.12 59.82
C SER A 223 2.45 -2.58 60.29
N LYS A 224 3.43 -3.45 59.97
CA LYS A 224 3.43 -4.90 60.30
C LYS A 224 2.16 -5.65 59.84
N THR A 225 1.51 -5.18 58.77
CA THR A 225 0.37 -5.87 58.15
C THR A 225 0.74 -6.49 56.80
N SER A 226 0.08 -7.59 56.47
CA SER A 226 0.18 -8.27 55.17
C SER A 226 -1.21 -8.43 54.55
N ARG A 227 -1.32 -8.50 53.22
CA ARG A 227 -2.61 -8.55 52.51
C ARG A 227 -2.73 -9.81 51.67
N ILE A 228 -3.87 -10.49 51.79
CA ILE A 228 -4.28 -11.57 50.90
C ILE A 228 -5.52 -11.13 50.12
N VAL A 229 -5.51 -11.34 48.81
CA VAL A 229 -6.59 -10.94 47.93
C VAL A 229 -7.22 -12.17 47.30
N PHE A 230 -8.52 -12.37 47.53
CA PHE A 230 -9.32 -13.41 46.88
C PHE A 230 -10.24 -12.78 45.84
N ALA A 231 -10.10 -13.20 44.59
CA ALA A 231 -10.97 -12.77 43.51
C ALA A 231 -12.03 -13.83 43.19
N PHE A 232 -13.28 -13.42 43.05
CA PHE A 232 -14.42 -14.29 42.78
C PHE A 232 -15.10 -13.85 41.49
N CYS A 233 -15.12 -14.73 40.49
CA CYS A 233 -15.88 -14.48 39.26
C CYS A 233 -17.39 -14.52 39.56
N PRO A 234 -18.19 -13.59 39.00
CA PRO A 234 -19.64 -13.58 39.18
C PRO A 234 -20.25 -14.86 38.61
N HIS A 235 -21.40 -15.25 39.15
CA HIS A 235 -22.10 -16.51 38.84
C HIS A 235 -21.32 -17.81 39.12
N SER A 236 -20.10 -17.73 39.66
CA SER A 236 -19.37 -18.92 40.09
C SER A 236 -19.91 -19.50 41.40
N LYS A 237 -19.73 -20.81 41.62
CA LYS A 237 -20.09 -21.47 42.89
C LYS A 237 -19.42 -20.79 44.11
N PRO A 238 -18.12 -20.44 44.08
CA PRO A 238 -17.49 -19.67 45.15
C PRO A 238 -18.15 -18.31 45.41
N HIS A 239 -18.51 -17.57 44.36
CA HIS A 239 -19.22 -16.30 44.47
C HIS A 239 -20.58 -16.45 45.16
N SER A 240 -21.40 -17.43 44.75
CA SER A 240 -22.68 -17.71 45.41
C SER A 240 -22.51 -18.13 46.87
N GLN A 241 -21.46 -18.89 47.20
CA GLN A 241 -21.16 -19.30 48.58
C GLN A 241 -20.69 -18.14 49.45
N LEU A 242 -19.93 -17.19 48.89
CA LEU A 242 -19.50 -15.97 49.60
C LEU A 242 -20.72 -15.19 50.13
N TYR A 243 -21.67 -14.89 49.26
CA TYR A 243 -22.88 -14.13 49.62
C TYR A 243 -23.91 -14.96 50.43
N GLY A 244 -24.10 -16.23 50.08
CA GLY A 244 -25.13 -17.07 50.71
C GLY A 244 -24.75 -17.63 52.08
N ASN A 245 -23.48 -18.03 52.26
CA ASN A 245 -23.05 -18.81 53.42
C ASN A 245 -21.97 -18.10 54.26
N VAL A 246 -21.02 -17.40 53.63
CA VAL A 246 -19.86 -16.84 54.35
C VAL A 246 -20.20 -15.50 55.02
N LEU A 247 -20.57 -14.48 54.24
CA LEU A 247 -20.84 -13.13 54.76
C LEU A 247 -21.93 -13.11 55.86
N PRO A 248 -23.05 -13.87 55.75
CA PRO A 248 -24.08 -13.89 56.79
C PRO A 248 -23.64 -14.55 58.11
N VAL A 249 -22.70 -15.51 58.05
CA VAL A 249 -22.13 -16.17 59.23
C VAL A 249 -21.13 -15.24 59.91
N TRP A 250 -20.30 -14.54 59.13
CA TRP A 250 -19.35 -13.56 59.65
C TRP A 250 -20.04 -12.41 60.38
N LYS A 251 -21.20 -11.95 59.88
CA LYS A 251 -22.01 -10.89 60.49
C LYS A 251 -22.68 -11.26 61.82
N ARG A 252 -23.01 -12.54 62.08
CA ARG A 252 -23.93 -12.95 63.18
C ARG A 252 -23.28 -13.64 64.38
N GLY A 253 -21.96 -13.85 64.39
CA GLY A 253 -21.29 -14.46 65.54
C GLY A 253 -19.91 -15.04 65.24
N SER A 254 -19.14 -14.38 64.38
CA SER A 254 -17.76 -14.76 64.11
C SER A 254 -16.78 -13.96 64.96
N GLN A 255 -15.52 -14.39 64.96
CA GLN A 255 -14.42 -13.64 65.57
C GLN A 255 -13.65 -12.81 64.53
N PHE A 256 -14.16 -12.73 63.30
CA PHE A 256 -13.59 -11.87 62.26
C PHE A 256 -13.98 -10.41 62.51
N PRO A 257 -13.15 -9.45 62.02
CA PRO A 257 -13.58 -8.06 61.96
C PRO A 257 -14.80 -7.90 61.04
N SER A 258 -15.56 -6.83 61.22
CA SER A 258 -16.69 -6.51 60.35
C SER A 258 -16.19 -6.31 58.92
N VAL A 259 -16.87 -6.94 57.95
CA VAL A 259 -16.55 -6.76 56.52
C VAL A 259 -17.00 -5.36 56.10
N GLU A 260 -16.04 -4.53 55.70
CA GLU A 260 -16.28 -3.20 55.16
C GLU A 260 -16.39 -3.26 53.64
N ARG A 261 -17.32 -2.50 53.07
CA ARG A 261 -17.49 -2.41 51.61
C ARG A 261 -16.72 -1.22 51.08
N LEU A 262 -15.92 -1.44 50.05
CA LEU A 262 -15.15 -0.41 49.38
C LEU A 262 -15.87 0.08 48.13
N ASP A 263 -15.91 1.40 47.96
CA ASP A 263 -16.41 2.05 46.75
C ASP A 263 -15.33 2.15 45.66
N VAL A 264 -14.06 2.23 46.05
CA VAL A 264 -12.90 2.44 45.15
C VAL A 264 -11.72 1.55 45.60
N LEU A 265 -11.01 0.94 44.64
CA LEU A 265 -9.78 0.18 44.89
C LEU A 265 -8.55 1.10 44.85
N SER A 266 -7.48 0.69 45.54
CA SER A 266 -6.16 1.31 45.37
C SER A 266 -5.62 1.11 43.94
N SER A 267 -4.76 2.01 43.46
CA SER A 267 -4.16 1.96 42.11
C SER A 267 -3.65 0.57 41.72
N ASP A 268 -2.95 -0.09 42.65
CA ASP A 268 -2.30 -1.38 42.41
C ASP A 268 -3.31 -2.51 42.22
N LEU A 269 -4.45 -2.46 42.92
CA LEU A 269 -5.52 -3.44 42.81
C LEU A 269 -6.48 -3.12 41.66
N GLN A 270 -6.58 -1.86 41.24
CA GLN A 270 -7.38 -1.46 40.09
C GLN A 270 -6.84 -2.07 38.79
N HIS A 271 -5.51 -2.10 38.62
CA HIS A 271 -4.87 -2.76 37.48
C HIS A 271 -5.14 -4.28 37.48
N LEU A 272 -5.05 -4.92 38.65
CA LEU A 272 -5.35 -6.34 38.81
C LEU A 272 -6.82 -6.65 38.53
N HIS A 273 -7.75 -5.83 39.04
CA HIS A 273 -9.18 -5.96 38.81
C HIS A 273 -9.51 -5.87 37.32
N THR A 274 -8.96 -4.86 36.63
CA THR A 274 -9.14 -4.68 35.17
C THR A 274 -8.64 -5.90 34.38
N TYR A 275 -7.49 -6.46 34.77
CA TYR A 275 -6.93 -7.67 34.17
C TYR A 275 -7.79 -8.92 34.41
N LEU A 276 -8.31 -9.10 35.62
CA LEU A 276 -9.18 -10.24 35.93
C LEU A 276 -10.55 -10.10 35.24
N GLN A 277 -11.07 -8.89 35.13
CA GLN A 277 -12.30 -8.59 34.41
C GLN A 277 -12.16 -8.86 32.90
N SER A 278 -11.04 -8.48 32.28
CA SER A 278 -10.81 -8.75 30.85
C SER A 278 -10.73 -10.25 30.56
N LYS A 279 -10.14 -11.04 31.46
CA LYS A 279 -10.14 -12.51 31.38
C LYS A 279 -11.54 -13.13 31.48
N GLN A 280 -12.42 -12.55 32.28
CA GLN A 280 -13.81 -13.02 32.41
C GLN A 280 -14.65 -12.71 31.15
N ASN A 281 -14.43 -11.54 30.54
CA ASN A 281 -15.22 -11.08 29.40
C ASN A 281 -14.94 -11.86 28.09
N VAL A 282 -13.97 -12.79 28.09
CA VAL A 282 -13.72 -13.69 26.94
C VAL A 282 -14.82 -14.74 26.88
N PRO A 283 -15.61 -14.79 25.79
CA PRO A 283 -16.61 -15.83 25.63
C PRO A 283 -15.96 -17.21 25.66
N GLY A 284 -16.52 -18.13 26.44
CA GLY A 284 -16.12 -19.53 26.42
C GLY A 284 -16.21 -20.10 24.99
N ALA A 285 -15.52 -21.22 24.75
CA ALA A 285 -15.30 -21.87 23.45
C ALA A 285 -16.55 -22.28 22.63
N GLY A 286 -17.74 -21.78 22.94
CA GLY A 286 -19.02 -22.12 22.32
C GLY A 286 -19.75 -21.00 21.56
N THR A 287 -19.24 -19.76 21.51
CA THR A 287 -19.87 -18.69 20.71
C THR A 287 -19.06 -18.37 19.45
N SER A 288 -19.74 -18.47 18.31
CA SER A 288 -19.29 -18.19 16.95
C SER A 288 -18.44 -16.91 16.85
N LEU A 289 -17.23 -17.05 16.29
CA LEU A 289 -16.32 -16.00 15.79
C LEU A 289 -15.58 -15.13 16.83
N THR A 290 -15.00 -15.72 17.89
CA THR A 290 -13.86 -15.06 18.56
C THR A 290 -12.59 -15.33 17.76
N THR A 291 -11.98 -14.28 17.20
CA THR A 291 -10.72 -14.43 16.45
C THR A 291 -9.59 -14.85 17.41
N GLY A 292 -8.59 -15.59 16.93
CA GLY A 292 -7.44 -15.99 17.78
C GLY A 292 -6.77 -14.80 18.46
N LEU A 293 -6.79 -13.62 17.82
CA LEU A 293 -6.28 -12.36 18.35
C LEU A 293 -7.08 -11.84 19.55
N GLN A 294 -8.41 -11.96 19.53
CA GLN A 294 -9.27 -11.59 20.67
C GLN A 294 -9.01 -12.45 21.90
N ARG A 295 -8.72 -13.73 21.71
CA ARG A 295 -8.34 -14.61 22.81
C ARG A 295 -7.01 -14.18 23.42
N ILE A 296 -5.98 -13.95 22.60
CA ILE A 296 -4.65 -13.53 23.07
C ILE A 296 -4.70 -12.14 23.72
N GLY A 297 -5.53 -11.22 23.24
CA GLY A 297 -5.69 -9.89 23.81
C GLY A 297 -6.20 -9.86 25.26
N SER A 298 -6.77 -10.97 25.75
CA SER A 298 -7.12 -11.14 27.16
C SER A 298 -5.96 -11.64 28.03
N GLU A 299 -4.96 -12.27 27.41
CA GLU A 299 -3.79 -12.84 28.09
C GLU A 299 -2.65 -11.82 28.16
N ILE A 300 -2.44 -11.06 27.08
CA ILE A 300 -1.40 -10.05 26.96
C ILE A 300 -2.02 -8.66 27.17
N SER A 301 -1.76 -8.07 28.34
CA SER A 301 -2.19 -6.71 28.65
C SER A 301 -1.61 -5.70 27.66
N GLY A 302 -2.44 -4.79 27.15
CA GLY A 302 -2.00 -3.72 26.25
C GLY A 302 -1.89 -4.10 24.77
N LEU A 303 -2.18 -5.36 24.38
CA LEU A 303 -2.07 -5.83 22.99
C LEU A 303 -2.81 -4.91 22.00
N PHE A 304 -4.09 -4.60 22.23
CA PHE A 304 -4.88 -3.80 21.31
C PHE A 304 -4.45 -2.32 21.27
N SER A 305 -3.97 -1.78 22.39
CA SER A 305 -3.37 -0.44 22.42
C SER A 305 -2.12 -0.41 21.54
N PHE A 306 -1.24 -1.40 21.73
CA PHE A 306 -0.03 -1.54 20.95
C PHE A 306 -0.33 -1.74 19.47
N LEU A 307 -1.30 -2.59 19.09
CA LEU A 307 -1.67 -2.79 17.70
C LEU A 307 -2.20 -1.51 17.04
N LYS A 308 -3.01 -0.73 17.77
CA LYS A 308 -3.50 0.57 17.29
C LYS A 308 -2.36 1.57 17.06
N HIS A 309 -1.35 1.58 17.94
CA HIS A 309 -0.15 2.39 17.72
C HIS A 309 0.71 1.83 16.58
N LEU A 310 0.82 0.51 16.48
CA LEU A 310 1.58 -0.18 15.45
C LEU A 310 1.03 0.11 14.06
N GLU A 311 -0.29 0.08 13.88
CA GLU A 311 -0.99 0.47 12.65
C GLU A 311 -0.57 1.85 12.14
N LYS A 312 -0.33 2.80 13.05
CA LYS A 312 0.11 4.16 12.72
C LYS A 312 1.62 4.29 12.52
N SER A 313 2.39 3.31 12.97
CA SER A 313 3.86 3.31 12.88
C SER A 313 4.40 2.42 11.76
N CYS A 314 3.57 1.52 11.23
CA CYS A 314 4.01 0.45 10.37
C CYS A 314 4.53 1.00 9.03
N GLY A 315 5.59 0.40 8.50
CA GLY A 315 6.21 0.84 7.24
C GLY A 315 7.12 2.07 7.36
N MET A 316 7.14 2.79 8.49
CA MET A 316 8.04 3.92 8.68
C MET A 316 9.45 3.47 9.09
N GLN A 317 10.43 3.76 8.24
CA GLN A 317 11.85 3.46 8.49
C GLN A 317 12.70 4.70 8.84
N SER A 318 12.12 5.90 8.67
CA SER A 318 12.79 7.18 8.91
C SER A 318 11.89 8.11 9.72
N PRO A 319 12.48 9.11 10.41
CA PRO A 319 11.71 10.16 11.05
C PRO A 319 10.80 10.90 10.05
N VAL A 320 9.61 11.28 10.50
CA VAL A 320 8.61 11.99 9.70
C VAL A 320 8.67 13.50 9.90
N THR A 321 7.96 14.25 9.05
CA THR A 321 7.76 15.70 9.25
C THR A 321 6.78 15.96 10.41
N CYS A 322 6.80 17.17 10.98
CA CYS A 322 5.87 17.55 12.05
C CYS A 322 4.40 17.43 11.60
N GLU A 323 4.10 17.78 10.36
CA GLU A 323 2.74 17.71 9.79
C GLU A 323 2.23 16.26 9.75
N ILE A 324 3.07 15.34 9.29
CA ILE A 324 2.76 13.91 9.25
C ILE A 324 2.59 13.37 10.68
N PHE A 325 3.48 13.76 11.60
CA PHE A 325 3.39 13.35 12.99
C PHE A 325 2.06 13.75 13.61
N HIS A 326 1.66 15.02 13.50
CA HIS A 326 0.37 15.47 14.01
C HIS A 326 -0.83 14.75 13.37
N SER A 327 -0.78 14.51 12.05
CA SER A 327 -1.82 13.74 11.34
C SER A 327 -1.97 12.31 11.88
N LEU A 328 -0.86 11.66 12.28
CA LEU A 328 -0.87 10.31 12.82
C LEU A 328 -1.21 10.28 14.32
N THR A 329 -0.78 11.26 15.12
CA THR A 329 -0.84 11.20 16.59
C THR A 329 -2.01 11.94 17.20
N GLU A 330 -2.42 13.07 16.62
CA GLU A 330 -3.49 13.89 17.17
C GLU A 330 -4.87 13.30 16.81
N ALA A 331 -5.86 13.56 17.67
CA ALA A 331 -7.24 13.29 17.31
C ALA A 331 -7.58 14.14 16.07
N PRO A 332 -8.38 13.62 15.11
CA PRO A 332 -8.74 14.37 13.93
C PRO A 332 -9.34 15.71 14.36
N VAL A 333 -8.58 16.79 14.15
CA VAL A 333 -9.12 18.13 14.31
C VAL A 333 -10.21 18.22 13.26
N THR A 334 -11.45 18.44 13.70
CA THR A 334 -12.54 18.82 12.81
C THR A 334 -12.04 20.05 12.07
N ARG A 335 -11.57 19.87 10.83
CA ARG A 335 -11.24 20.99 9.97
C ARG A 335 -12.53 21.79 9.90
N GLU A 336 -12.47 23.06 10.30
CA GLU A 336 -13.60 23.98 10.12
C GLU A 336 -14.08 23.81 8.68
N ASP A 337 -15.39 23.60 8.50
CA ASP A 337 -16.01 23.51 7.18
C ASP A 337 -15.38 24.57 6.31
N HIS A 338 -14.73 24.13 5.23
CA HIS A 338 -14.16 25.03 4.26
C HIS A 338 -15.28 25.98 3.85
N GLY A 339 -15.14 27.27 4.17
CA GLY A 339 -16.18 28.24 3.89
C GLY A 339 -16.62 28.18 2.42
N ASP A 340 -17.86 28.62 2.15
CA ASP A 340 -18.55 28.60 0.84
C ASP A 340 -17.76 29.15 -0.37
N GLU A 341 -16.54 29.65 -0.17
CA GLU A 341 -15.64 30.22 -1.17
C GLU A 341 -14.55 29.27 -1.68
N THR A 342 -14.55 27.97 -1.34
CA THR A 342 -13.55 27.02 -1.89
C THR A 342 -13.99 26.37 -3.20
N ILE A 343 -13.03 26.09 -4.09
CA ILE A 343 -13.24 25.37 -5.35
C ILE A 343 -12.92 23.90 -5.12
N ILE A 344 -13.94 23.07 -5.28
CA ILE A 344 -13.81 21.62 -5.15
C ILE A 344 -13.25 21.03 -6.45
N ILE A 345 -12.23 20.20 -6.29
CA ILE A 345 -11.59 19.44 -7.36
C ILE A 345 -12.08 17.99 -7.32
N THR A 346 -12.62 17.51 -8.44
CA THR A 346 -12.91 16.08 -8.67
C THR A 346 -11.86 15.53 -9.63
N ILE A 347 -11.07 14.55 -9.19
CA ILE A 347 -10.05 13.90 -10.03
C ILE A 347 -10.67 12.66 -10.65
N VAL A 348 -10.64 12.58 -11.98
CA VAL A 348 -11.00 11.38 -12.73
C VAL A 348 -9.74 10.78 -13.32
N ALA A 349 -9.33 9.63 -12.81
CA ALA A 349 -8.15 8.90 -13.25
C ALA A 349 -8.54 7.56 -13.90
N GLY A 350 -7.57 6.83 -14.44
CA GLY A 350 -7.81 5.56 -15.12
C GLY A 350 -6.90 5.38 -16.33
N LEU A 351 -6.69 4.14 -16.74
CA LEU A 351 -5.83 3.81 -17.87
C LEU A 351 -6.26 4.51 -19.16
N PRO A 352 -5.35 4.72 -20.12
CA PRO A 352 -5.70 5.25 -21.43
C PRO A 352 -6.85 4.46 -22.06
N GLY A 353 -7.89 5.16 -22.51
CA GLY A 353 -9.07 4.55 -23.11
C GLY A 353 -10.02 3.86 -22.12
N SER A 354 -9.88 4.08 -20.81
CA SER A 354 -10.85 3.61 -19.81
C SER A 354 -12.18 4.39 -19.81
N GLY A 355 -12.35 5.38 -20.67
CA GLY A 355 -13.58 6.18 -20.74
C GLY A 355 -13.70 7.26 -19.66
N LYS A 356 -12.61 7.62 -19.00
CA LYS A 356 -12.53 8.76 -18.07
C LYS A 356 -12.99 10.08 -18.69
N GLU A 357 -12.73 10.30 -19.98
CA GLU A 357 -13.15 11.47 -20.75
C GLU A 357 -14.68 11.50 -20.92
N THR A 358 -15.28 10.32 -21.07
CA THR A 358 -16.75 10.16 -21.14
C THR A 358 -17.38 10.53 -19.80
N LEU A 359 -16.79 10.07 -18.69
CA LEU A 359 -17.26 10.46 -17.36
C LEU A 359 -17.13 11.97 -17.13
N ALA A 360 -15.99 12.57 -17.48
CA ALA A 360 -15.78 14.01 -17.33
C ALA A 360 -16.79 14.83 -18.16
N SER A 361 -17.08 14.39 -19.38
CA SER A 361 -18.10 14.99 -20.24
C SER A 361 -19.50 14.88 -19.63
N LEU A 362 -19.84 13.72 -19.05
CA LEU A 362 -21.10 13.50 -18.35
C LEU A 362 -21.22 14.45 -17.15
N LEU A 363 -20.22 14.52 -16.28
CA LEU A 363 -20.22 15.41 -15.10
C LEU A 363 -20.42 16.87 -15.50
N THR A 364 -19.75 17.32 -16.56
CA THR A 364 -19.84 18.69 -17.08
C THR A 364 -21.23 19.02 -17.65
N SER A 365 -21.97 18.01 -18.12
CA SER A 365 -23.34 18.18 -18.61
C SER A 365 -24.40 18.24 -17.51
N LEU A 366 -24.06 17.85 -16.27
CA LEU A 366 -24.97 17.83 -15.14
C LEU A 366 -25.02 19.19 -14.45
N ASN A 367 -26.20 19.58 -13.96
CA ASN A 367 -26.40 20.76 -13.11
C ASN A 367 -25.77 22.06 -13.63
N THR A 368 -25.73 22.25 -14.95
CA THR A 368 -25.12 23.44 -15.58
C THR A 368 -25.75 24.76 -15.15
N ASP A 369 -26.97 24.72 -14.62
CA ASP A 369 -27.70 25.88 -14.11
C ASP A 369 -27.15 26.37 -12.76
N PHE A 370 -26.65 25.46 -11.92
CA PHE A 370 -26.19 25.74 -10.57
C PHE A 370 -24.67 25.64 -10.41
N THR A 371 -24.01 24.92 -11.30
CA THR A 371 -22.56 24.65 -11.24
C THR A 371 -21.85 25.21 -12.46
N ASN A 372 -20.77 25.95 -12.22
CA ASN A 372 -19.82 26.40 -13.21
C ASN A 372 -18.67 25.39 -13.29
N TRP A 373 -18.70 24.55 -14.32
CA TRP A 373 -17.70 23.51 -14.54
C TRP A 373 -16.50 24.04 -15.31
N LEU A 374 -15.30 23.78 -14.79
CA LEU A 374 -14.06 23.84 -15.56
C LEU A 374 -13.48 22.45 -15.66
N VAL A 375 -12.95 22.10 -16.83
CA VAL A 375 -12.32 20.80 -17.07
C VAL A 375 -10.87 21.03 -17.45
N TYR A 376 -9.97 20.35 -16.75
CA TYR A 376 -8.59 20.17 -17.18
C TYR A 376 -8.46 18.85 -17.91
N GLU A 377 -8.03 18.93 -19.17
CA GLU A 377 -7.75 17.79 -20.03
C GLU A 377 -6.43 18.09 -20.76
N GLN A 378 -5.61 17.05 -20.92
CA GLN A 378 -4.37 17.12 -21.70
C GLN A 378 -4.31 15.93 -22.65
N LEU A 379 -3.43 16.00 -23.65
CA LEU A 379 -3.10 14.83 -24.46
C LEU A 379 -2.59 13.70 -23.57
N GLU A 380 -2.98 12.47 -23.90
CA GLU A 380 -2.63 11.31 -23.10
C GLU A 380 -1.11 11.13 -23.07
N GLN A 381 -0.56 11.22 -21.86
CA GLN A 381 0.86 11.13 -21.53
C GLN A 381 1.01 10.43 -20.17
N CYS A 382 2.22 10.00 -19.83
CA CYS A 382 2.55 9.32 -18.57
C CYS A 382 2.71 10.31 -17.41
N GLN A 383 2.80 11.62 -17.69
CA GLN A 383 3.02 12.66 -16.69
C GLN A 383 2.05 13.84 -16.85
N VAL A 384 1.75 14.49 -15.72
CA VAL A 384 0.94 15.72 -15.69
C VAL A 384 1.77 16.92 -16.13
N VAL A 385 1.25 17.70 -17.08
CA VAL A 385 1.85 18.97 -17.50
C VAL A 385 1.44 20.06 -16.50
N THR A 386 2.27 20.21 -15.45
CA THR A 386 2.02 21.13 -14.31
C THR A 386 1.70 22.56 -14.74
N ALA A 387 2.39 23.10 -15.74
CA ALA A 387 2.17 24.46 -16.23
C ALA A 387 0.74 24.67 -16.77
N SER A 388 0.22 23.70 -17.53
CA SER A 388 -1.15 23.75 -18.07
C SER A 388 -2.18 23.56 -16.96
N LEU A 389 -1.92 22.66 -16.00
CA LEU A 389 -2.79 22.48 -14.84
C LEU A 389 -2.89 23.77 -14.01
N HIS A 390 -1.76 24.41 -13.71
CA HIS A 390 -1.72 25.66 -12.95
C HIS A 390 -2.43 26.81 -13.68
N GLN A 391 -2.37 26.85 -15.02
CA GLN A 391 -3.14 27.80 -15.83
C GLN A 391 -4.66 27.56 -15.69
N THR A 392 -5.11 26.31 -15.74
CA THR A 392 -6.54 25.98 -15.56
C THR A 392 -7.01 26.28 -14.14
N MET A 393 -6.21 25.99 -13.12
CA MET A 393 -6.51 26.39 -11.73
C MET A 393 -6.63 27.91 -11.60
N PHE A 394 -5.73 28.67 -12.23
CA PHE A 394 -5.83 30.13 -12.24
C PHE A 394 -7.11 30.62 -12.94
N ALA A 395 -7.48 30.02 -14.07
CA ALA A 395 -8.73 30.33 -14.76
C ALA A 395 -9.97 29.99 -13.91
N ALA A 396 -9.96 28.87 -13.18
CA ALA A 396 -11.05 28.48 -12.28
C ALA A 396 -11.25 29.51 -11.16
N ALA A 397 -10.18 29.97 -10.53
CA ALA A 397 -10.27 31.01 -9.49
C ALA A 397 -10.74 32.37 -10.03
N GLN A 398 -10.39 32.73 -11.27
CA GLN A 398 -10.96 33.92 -11.90
C GLN A 398 -12.46 33.76 -12.19
N SER A 399 -12.84 32.59 -12.71
CA SER A 399 -14.23 32.29 -13.03
C SER A 399 -15.10 32.26 -11.77
N GLN A 400 -14.61 31.70 -10.67
CA GLN A 400 -15.30 31.72 -9.39
C GLN A 400 -15.63 33.15 -8.95
N LYS A 401 -14.70 34.10 -9.10
CA LYS A 401 -14.96 35.51 -8.78
C LYS A 401 -16.07 36.13 -9.62
N GLN A 402 -16.23 35.66 -10.85
CA GLN A 402 -17.28 36.13 -11.76
C GLN A 402 -18.66 35.55 -11.39
N TRP A 403 -18.70 34.30 -10.90
CA TRP A 403 -19.94 33.56 -10.65
C TRP A 403 -20.36 33.45 -9.18
N LEU A 404 -19.58 34.02 -8.25
CA LEU A 404 -19.71 33.99 -6.78
C LEU A 404 -21.14 34.05 -6.22
N LEU A 405 -22.04 34.83 -6.83
CA LEU A 405 -23.42 35.03 -6.36
C LEU A 405 -24.47 34.15 -7.04
N THR A 406 -24.08 33.33 -8.02
CA THR A 406 -24.99 32.69 -8.97
C THR A 406 -24.74 31.20 -9.18
N LYS A 407 -23.47 30.75 -9.12
CA LYS A 407 -23.10 29.34 -9.33
C LYS A 407 -21.92 28.93 -8.46
N SER A 408 -21.92 27.67 -8.01
CA SER A 408 -20.74 27.05 -7.41
C SER A 408 -19.72 26.71 -8.51
N THR A 409 -18.44 27.05 -8.34
CA THR A 409 -17.41 26.65 -9.32
C THR A 409 -16.75 25.35 -8.92
N ARG A 410 -16.70 24.38 -9.84
CA ARG A 410 -16.06 23.07 -9.64
C ARG A 410 -15.06 22.79 -10.76
N LEU A 411 -13.93 22.18 -10.40
CA LEU A 411 -12.86 21.83 -11.34
C LEU A 411 -12.78 20.31 -11.47
N VAL A 412 -12.96 19.78 -12.67
CA VAL A 412 -12.74 18.37 -12.98
C VAL A 412 -11.36 18.22 -13.60
N ILE A 413 -10.53 17.34 -13.04
CA ILE A 413 -9.20 17.04 -13.57
C ILE A 413 -9.24 15.64 -14.17
N VAL A 414 -9.13 15.55 -15.50
CA VAL A 414 -8.93 14.27 -16.18
C VAL A 414 -7.44 13.95 -16.12
N ALA A 415 -7.08 13.01 -15.24
CA ALA A 415 -5.70 12.64 -15.03
C ALA A 415 -5.13 11.86 -16.23
N PRO A 416 -3.84 12.04 -16.56
CA PRO A 416 -3.19 11.26 -17.61
C PRO A 416 -3.16 9.77 -17.22
N GLY A 417 -3.38 8.85 -18.16
CA GLY A 417 -3.83 7.51 -17.76
C GLY A 417 -2.79 6.56 -17.22
N LEU A 418 -1.50 6.84 -17.46
CA LEU A 418 -0.39 6.15 -16.81
C LEU A 418 0.29 7.01 -15.76
N CYS A 419 -0.43 8.01 -15.23
CA CYS A 419 0.02 8.82 -14.12
C CYS A 419 -0.54 8.29 -12.79
N ASP A 420 0.29 8.32 -11.76
CA ASP A 420 -0.12 8.02 -10.39
C ASP A 420 -0.97 9.18 -9.84
N THR A 421 -2.10 8.86 -9.21
CA THR A 421 -2.95 9.83 -8.53
C THR A 421 -2.17 10.72 -7.55
N ALA A 422 -1.15 10.16 -6.88
CA ALA A 422 -0.30 10.93 -5.97
C ALA A 422 0.45 12.07 -6.66
N ASP A 423 0.88 11.89 -7.92
CA ASP A 423 1.54 12.93 -8.69
C ASP A 423 0.60 14.05 -9.11
N VAL A 424 -0.66 13.71 -9.42
CA VAL A 424 -1.71 14.70 -9.73
C VAL A 424 -1.97 15.57 -8.50
N VAL A 425 -2.19 14.94 -7.33
CA VAL A 425 -2.42 15.65 -6.07
C VAL A 425 -1.21 16.51 -5.70
N ARG A 426 0.00 15.97 -5.85
CA ARG A 426 1.25 16.72 -5.64
C ARG A 426 1.33 17.93 -6.56
N ALA A 427 0.98 17.82 -7.84
CA ALA A 427 0.99 18.94 -8.78
C ALA A 427 0.04 20.06 -8.36
N ILE A 428 -1.11 19.73 -7.76
CA ILE A 428 -2.07 20.68 -7.18
C ILE A 428 -1.46 21.36 -5.93
N SER A 429 -0.87 20.58 -5.02
CA SER A 429 -0.29 21.10 -3.77
C SER A 429 0.96 21.97 -3.96
N HIS A 430 1.67 21.83 -5.08
CA HIS A 430 2.89 22.59 -5.41
C HIS A 430 2.63 23.84 -6.26
N HIS A 431 1.40 24.34 -6.30
CA HIS A 431 1.10 25.58 -7.00
C HIS A 431 1.97 26.75 -6.45
N PRO A 432 2.67 27.53 -7.30
CA PRO A 432 3.63 28.55 -6.85
C PRO A 432 2.99 29.69 -6.05
N ASN A 433 1.70 29.97 -6.27
CA ASN A 433 0.94 30.94 -5.49
C ASN A 433 0.18 30.27 -4.33
N HIS A 434 0.63 30.52 -3.10
CA HIS A 434 0.03 29.98 -1.86
C HIS A 434 -1.43 30.38 -1.67
N LYS A 435 -1.82 31.62 -2.02
CA LYS A 435 -3.21 32.10 -1.86
C LYS A 435 -4.16 31.38 -2.81
N LEU A 436 -3.69 31.07 -4.01
CA LEU A 436 -4.46 30.29 -4.97
C LEU A 436 -4.59 28.86 -4.46
N ARG A 437 -3.49 28.26 -4.00
CA ARG A 437 -3.47 26.89 -3.47
C ARG A 437 -4.51 26.67 -2.36
N SER A 438 -4.64 27.59 -1.41
CA SER A 438 -5.60 27.48 -0.31
C SER A 438 -7.07 27.58 -0.72
N GLN A 439 -7.36 27.98 -1.96
CA GLN A 439 -8.74 28.03 -2.49
C GLN A 439 -9.21 26.70 -3.07
N PHE A 440 -8.30 25.77 -3.33
CA PHE A 440 -8.63 24.48 -3.96
C PHE A 440 -8.59 23.35 -2.94
N VAL A 441 -9.62 22.52 -2.96
CA VAL A 441 -9.73 21.32 -2.12
C VAL A 441 -10.04 20.14 -3.02
N VAL A 442 -9.30 19.04 -2.89
CA VAL A 442 -9.64 17.78 -3.57
C VAL A 442 -10.79 17.14 -2.81
N GLY A 443 -11.94 17.00 -3.45
CA GLY A 443 -13.14 16.44 -2.82
C GLY A 443 -13.19 14.92 -2.93
N SER A 444 -12.92 14.39 -4.12
CA SER A 444 -13.00 12.96 -4.42
C SER A 444 -12.06 12.57 -5.56
N VAL A 445 -11.65 11.30 -5.55
CA VAL A 445 -10.93 10.69 -6.67
C VAL A 445 -11.70 9.46 -7.15
N THR A 446 -12.02 9.45 -8.44
CA THR A 446 -12.70 8.33 -9.10
C THR A 446 -11.81 7.75 -10.19
N VAL A 447 -11.63 6.43 -10.19
CA VAL A 447 -10.83 5.73 -11.19
C VAL A 447 -11.71 4.93 -12.13
N CYS A 448 -11.65 5.25 -13.42
CA CYS A 448 -12.34 4.53 -14.47
C CYS A 448 -11.53 3.30 -14.90
N ILE A 449 -12.17 2.14 -14.90
CA ILE A 449 -11.59 0.86 -15.31
C ILE A 449 -12.47 0.25 -16.39
N ASP A 450 -11.87 0.01 -17.56
CA ASP A 450 -12.43 -0.90 -18.55
C ASP A 450 -11.95 -2.33 -18.22
N PRO A 451 -12.85 -3.28 -17.87
CA PRO A 451 -12.49 -4.66 -17.58
C PRO A 451 -11.66 -5.32 -18.68
N GLU A 452 -11.92 -5.00 -19.95
CA GLU A 452 -11.20 -5.56 -21.11
C GLU A 452 -9.83 -4.91 -21.34
N ASN A 453 -9.53 -3.80 -20.65
CA ASN A 453 -8.26 -3.08 -20.70
C ASN A 453 -7.56 -3.03 -19.33
N THR A 454 -7.79 -4.03 -18.48
CA THR A 454 -7.19 -4.11 -17.14
C THR A 454 -5.88 -4.91 -17.13
N PHE A 455 -5.82 -5.95 -17.95
CA PHE A 455 -4.70 -6.89 -18.01
C PHE A 455 -3.96 -6.79 -19.34
N MET A 456 -2.64 -6.84 -19.27
CA MET A 456 -1.77 -7.20 -20.38
C MET A 456 -1.83 -8.74 -20.59
N GLU A 457 -0.71 -9.35 -20.99
CA GLU A 457 -0.63 -10.79 -21.16
C GLU A 457 -0.55 -11.56 -19.82
N HIS A 458 -1.00 -12.81 -19.80
CA HIS A 458 -0.92 -13.73 -18.65
C HIS A 458 -1.52 -13.18 -17.34
N LYS A 459 -2.57 -12.33 -17.43
CA LYS A 459 -3.20 -11.66 -16.28
C LYS A 459 -2.26 -10.72 -15.51
N MET A 460 -1.17 -10.26 -16.12
CA MET A 460 -0.40 -9.16 -15.58
C MET A 460 -1.19 -7.86 -15.70
N THR A 461 -1.36 -7.13 -14.60
CA THR A 461 -2.00 -5.81 -14.63
C THR A 461 -1.12 -4.78 -15.31
N PHE A 462 -1.72 -3.75 -15.92
CA PHE A 462 -0.95 -2.60 -16.38
C PHE A 462 -0.16 -1.93 -15.24
N PRO A 463 1.03 -1.36 -15.54
CA PRO A 463 1.76 -0.54 -14.58
C PRO A 463 0.87 0.62 -14.13
N VAL A 464 0.95 1.01 -12.86
CA VAL A 464 0.13 2.05 -12.20
C VAL A 464 -1.28 1.62 -11.76
N LEU A 465 -1.88 0.54 -12.29
CA LEU A 465 -3.24 0.13 -11.90
C LEU A 465 -3.38 -0.04 -10.36
N ALA A 466 -2.44 -0.76 -9.74
CA ALA A 466 -2.46 -0.97 -8.29
C ALA A 466 -2.31 0.35 -7.51
N GLY A 467 -1.47 1.27 -7.99
CA GLY A 467 -1.30 2.60 -7.41
C GLY A 467 -2.58 3.44 -7.52
N ASN A 468 -3.25 3.37 -8.66
CA ASN A 468 -4.56 3.98 -8.94
C ASN A 468 -5.72 3.14 -8.40
N CYS A 469 -5.47 2.17 -7.53
CA CYS A 469 -6.50 1.48 -6.74
C CYS A 469 -6.15 1.50 -5.25
N ALA A 470 -5.10 2.21 -4.84
CA ALA A 470 -4.59 2.20 -3.48
C ALA A 470 -5.56 2.89 -2.50
N GLN A 471 -5.72 2.30 -1.32
CA GLN A 471 -6.51 2.87 -0.24
C GLN A 471 -5.99 4.26 0.14
N GLY A 472 -6.92 5.16 0.47
CA GLY A 472 -6.61 6.56 0.79
C GLY A 472 -6.37 7.45 -0.43
N TRP A 473 -5.96 6.91 -1.58
CA TRP A 473 -5.73 7.67 -2.80
C TRP A 473 -6.96 7.71 -3.73
N VAL A 474 -7.81 6.70 -3.65
CA VAL A 474 -8.99 6.54 -4.51
C VAL A 474 -10.20 6.24 -3.65
N ASN A 475 -11.29 6.98 -3.88
CA ASN A 475 -12.57 6.82 -3.18
C ASN A 475 -13.47 5.83 -3.93
N ASN A 476 -13.58 6.01 -5.25
CA ASN A 476 -14.54 5.30 -6.08
C ASN A 476 -13.86 4.65 -7.28
N ILE A 477 -14.34 3.48 -7.68
CA ILE A 477 -13.93 2.81 -8.91
C ILE A 477 -15.14 2.64 -9.81
N LEU A 478 -15.07 3.21 -11.00
CA LEU A 478 -16.12 3.17 -12.00
C LEU A 478 -15.77 2.17 -13.09
N PHE A 479 -16.59 1.13 -13.23
CA PHE A 479 -16.50 0.21 -14.37
C PHE A 479 -17.21 0.80 -15.58
N THR A 480 -16.45 1.05 -16.64
CA THR A 480 -16.89 1.69 -17.90
C THR A 480 -17.09 0.65 -18.99
N SER A 481 -17.97 -0.33 -18.75
CA SER A 481 -18.20 -1.40 -19.72
C SER A 481 -19.05 -0.90 -20.89
N LYS A 482 -18.45 -0.69 -22.08
CA LYS A 482 -19.21 -0.51 -23.34
C LYS A 482 -19.61 -1.85 -23.99
N THR A 483 -19.01 -2.94 -23.53
CA THR A 483 -19.25 -4.34 -23.88
C THR A 483 -19.66 -5.09 -22.61
N ASP A 484 -20.60 -6.04 -22.70
CA ASP A 484 -20.99 -6.89 -21.56
C ASP A 484 -19.82 -7.82 -21.19
N ALA A 485 -18.85 -7.29 -20.43
CA ALA A 485 -17.72 -8.07 -19.93
C ALA A 485 -18.22 -9.29 -19.15
N SER A 486 -17.53 -10.43 -19.28
CA SER A 486 -17.91 -11.67 -18.58
C SER A 486 -17.94 -11.45 -17.07
N SER A 487 -18.97 -11.97 -16.38
CA SER A 487 -19.10 -11.89 -14.92
C SER A 487 -17.83 -12.31 -14.19
N ASP A 488 -17.21 -13.41 -14.64
CA ASP A 488 -16.00 -13.98 -14.04
C ASP A 488 -14.79 -13.02 -14.04
N LEU A 489 -14.63 -12.26 -15.13
CA LEU A 489 -13.54 -11.28 -15.25
C LEU A 489 -13.78 -10.11 -14.29
N LEU A 490 -15.01 -9.62 -14.21
CA LEU A 490 -15.38 -8.52 -13.32
C LEU A 490 -15.18 -8.93 -11.85
N GLU A 491 -15.63 -10.13 -11.46
CA GLU A 491 -15.42 -10.67 -10.11
C GLU A 491 -13.93 -10.81 -9.78
N THR A 492 -13.12 -11.28 -10.74
CA THR A 492 -11.66 -11.37 -10.58
C THR A 492 -11.03 -10.00 -10.33
N ILE A 493 -11.44 -8.99 -11.10
CA ILE A 493 -10.93 -7.61 -10.97
C ILE A 493 -11.39 -6.99 -9.65
N GLN A 494 -12.65 -7.16 -9.28
CA GLN A 494 -13.18 -6.67 -8.00
C GLN A 494 -12.46 -7.31 -6.81
N ALA A 495 -12.19 -8.61 -6.84
CA ALA A 495 -11.43 -9.30 -5.80
C ALA A 495 -9.98 -8.79 -5.71
N LEU A 496 -9.33 -8.59 -6.86
CA LEU A 496 -7.99 -8.00 -6.92
C LEU A 496 -7.98 -6.60 -6.30
N ILE A 497 -8.93 -5.75 -6.67
CA ILE A 497 -9.00 -4.38 -6.16
C ILE A 497 -9.31 -4.36 -4.67
N ARG A 498 -10.24 -5.21 -4.18
CA ARG A 498 -10.54 -5.31 -2.73
C ARG A 498 -9.34 -5.77 -1.91
N SER A 499 -8.40 -6.51 -2.51
CA SER A 499 -7.14 -6.84 -1.84
C SER A 499 -6.18 -5.65 -1.69
N ILE A 500 -6.38 -4.57 -2.47
CA ILE A 500 -5.57 -3.35 -2.47
C ILE A 500 -6.27 -2.23 -1.67
N ASN A 501 -7.59 -2.09 -1.84
CA ASN A 501 -8.44 -1.15 -1.13
C ASN A 501 -9.73 -1.86 -0.67
N PRO A 502 -9.76 -2.33 0.59
CA PRO A 502 -10.88 -3.09 1.13
C PRO A 502 -12.20 -2.32 1.15
N GLU A 503 -12.17 -1.00 1.31
CA GLU A 503 -13.35 -0.14 1.54
C GLU A 503 -13.81 0.62 0.28
N VAL A 504 -13.24 0.32 -0.90
CA VAL A 504 -13.57 1.08 -2.13
C VAL A 504 -15.00 0.86 -2.62
N ASP A 505 -15.65 1.90 -3.10
CA ASP A 505 -16.95 1.80 -3.75
C ASP A 505 -16.85 1.40 -5.23
N PHE A 506 -17.61 0.39 -5.62
CA PHE A 506 -17.71 -0.06 -7.01
C PHE A 506 -18.95 0.50 -7.69
N LEU A 507 -18.73 1.36 -8.67
CA LEU A 507 -19.75 2.02 -9.47
C LEU A 507 -19.79 1.41 -10.87
N LYS A 508 -20.94 1.46 -11.54
CA LYS A 508 -21.10 0.97 -12.92
C LYS A 508 -21.69 2.06 -13.82
N MET A 509 -21.06 2.24 -14.97
CA MET A 509 -21.57 3.06 -16.06
C MET A 509 -22.12 2.15 -17.17
N SER A 510 -23.33 2.43 -17.66
CA SER A 510 -23.94 1.70 -18.77
C SER A 510 -24.41 2.70 -19.84
N ASN A 511 -24.09 2.46 -21.11
CA ASN A 511 -24.45 3.35 -22.22
C ASN A 511 -24.04 4.81 -21.99
N ASP A 512 -22.80 5.05 -21.54
CA ASP A 512 -22.26 6.38 -21.26
C ASP A 512 -23.05 7.19 -20.20
N THR A 513 -23.90 6.53 -19.41
CA THR A 513 -24.60 7.13 -18.26
C THR A 513 -24.33 6.35 -16.98
N VAL A 514 -24.24 7.07 -15.86
CA VAL A 514 -24.11 6.48 -14.52
C VAL A 514 -25.51 6.06 -14.06
N THR A 515 -25.62 4.82 -13.57
CA THR A 515 -26.94 4.17 -13.42
C THR A 515 -27.79 4.70 -12.26
N ARG A 516 -27.20 5.35 -11.24
CA ARG A 516 -27.90 5.84 -10.05
C ARG A 516 -27.42 7.25 -9.69
N GLU A 517 -28.34 8.10 -9.24
CA GLU A 517 -28.02 9.47 -8.77
C GLU A 517 -27.09 9.43 -7.55
N SER A 518 -27.27 8.47 -6.65
CA SER A 518 -26.39 8.23 -5.49
C SER A 518 -24.93 8.03 -5.89
N ASP A 519 -24.68 7.39 -7.03
CA ASP A 519 -23.32 7.10 -7.51
C ASP A 519 -22.65 8.40 -7.99
N ILE A 520 -23.44 9.33 -8.55
CA ILE A 520 -22.96 10.66 -8.96
C ILE A 520 -22.61 11.50 -7.72
N GLU A 521 -23.41 11.42 -6.66
CA GLU A 521 -23.11 12.09 -5.38
C GLU A 521 -21.79 11.61 -4.78
N LEU A 522 -21.51 10.31 -4.81
CA LEU A 522 -20.21 9.74 -4.38
C LEU A 522 -19.06 10.26 -5.23
N ILE A 523 -19.23 10.33 -6.55
CA ILE A 523 -18.23 10.89 -7.47
C ILE A 523 -18.03 12.39 -7.22
N MET A 524 -19.08 13.13 -6.85
CA MET A 524 -19.04 14.58 -6.63
C MET A 524 -18.82 14.99 -5.17
N SER A 525 -18.48 14.04 -4.29
CA SER A 525 -18.23 14.32 -2.87
C SER A 525 -17.18 15.41 -2.68
N GLU A 526 -17.42 16.28 -1.69
CA GLU A 526 -16.58 17.44 -1.39
C GLU A 526 -15.51 17.13 -0.34
N THR A 527 -15.69 16.04 0.42
CA THR A 527 -14.88 15.72 1.60
C THR A 527 -14.32 14.32 1.61
N ALA A 528 -14.81 13.40 0.77
CA ALA A 528 -14.44 11.98 0.80
C ALA A 528 -12.92 11.75 0.70
N PHE A 529 -12.19 12.55 -0.07
CA PHE A 529 -10.73 12.43 -0.17
C PHE A 529 -10.01 12.87 1.11
N ASN A 530 -10.59 13.77 1.90
CA ASN A 530 -9.95 14.36 3.08
C ASN A 530 -10.40 13.70 4.40
N GLU A 531 -11.03 12.54 4.36
CA GLU A 531 -11.37 11.79 5.56
C GLU A 531 -10.08 11.45 6.35
N PRO A 532 -10.05 11.65 7.69
CA PRO A 532 -8.84 11.47 8.49
C PRO A 532 -8.24 10.07 8.42
N GLU A 533 -9.09 9.04 8.32
CA GLU A 533 -8.67 7.65 8.20
C GLU A 533 -7.93 7.41 6.88
N LEU A 534 -8.46 7.96 5.78
CA LEU A 534 -7.85 7.89 4.45
C LEU A 534 -6.55 8.71 4.37
N GLU A 535 -6.49 9.87 5.03
CA GLU A 535 -5.27 10.68 5.14
C GLU A 535 -4.13 9.93 5.85
N THR A 536 -4.46 9.27 6.96
CA THR A 536 -3.52 8.41 7.70
C THR A 536 -2.98 7.29 6.80
N VAL A 537 -3.86 6.59 6.09
CA VAL A 537 -3.45 5.50 5.18
C VAL A 537 -2.58 6.01 4.03
N ARG A 538 -2.87 7.18 3.45
CA ARG A 538 -2.03 7.77 2.38
C ARG A 538 -0.59 7.98 2.83
N VAL A 539 -0.42 8.52 4.03
CA VAL A 539 0.89 8.78 4.63
C VAL A 539 1.66 7.47 4.83
N LEU A 540 1.00 6.42 5.30
CA LEU A 540 1.62 5.11 5.55
C LEU A 540 2.00 4.37 4.26
N LEU A 541 1.15 4.45 3.22
CA LEU A 541 1.41 3.78 1.94
C LEU A 541 2.48 4.49 1.11
N LYS A 542 2.53 5.83 1.15
CA LYS A 542 3.47 6.66 0.39
C LYS A 542 4.08 7.75 1.27
N PRO A 543 5.01 7.38 2.18
CA PRO A 543 5.71 8.38 2.99
C PRO A 543 6.49 9.33 2.06
N HIS A 544 6.43 10.63 2.32
CA HIS A 544 7.07 11.68 1.50
C HIS A 544 6.47 11.89 0.09
N TRP A 545 5.22 11.50 -0.16
CA TRP A 545 4.56 11.80 -1.44
C TRP A 545 4.60 13.29 -1.83
N HIS A 546 4.63 14.19 -0.84
CA HIS A 546 4.78 15.64 -1.06
C HIS A 546 6.16 16.03 -1.65
N GLU A 547 7.24 15.36 -1.29
CA GLU A 547 8.60 15.76 -1.68
C GLU A 547 8.98 15.32 -3.11
N GLY A 548 8.06 14.64 -3.81
CA GLY A 548 8.35 13.95 -5.05
C GLY A 548 8.95 12.59 -4.74
N TYR A 549 8.16 11.55 -4.95
CA TYR A 549 8.45 10.19 -4.52
C TYR A 549 9.67 9.62 -5.30
N PRO A 550 10.85 9.38 -4.67
CA PRO A 550 12.01 8.86 -5.39
C PRO A 550 11.91 7.35 -5.70
N HIS A 551 10.89 6.69 -5.16
CA HIS A 551 10.66 5.25 -5.30
C HIS A 551 9.20 4.96 -5.64
N ALA A 552 8.68 5.54 -6.73
CA ALA A 552 7.44 5.04 -7.33
C ALA A 552 7.54 3.53 -7.35
N TRP A 553 6.51 2.82 -6.84
CA TRP A 553 6.39 1.38 -7.00
C TRP A 553 6.83 1.08 -8.42
N PRO A 554 7.94 0.37 -8.63
CA PRO A 554 8.60 0.39 -9.93
C PRO A 554 7.58 -0.07 -10.96
N CYS A 555 7.16 0.87 -11.81
CA CYS A 555 6.23 0.61 -12.90
C CYS A 555 6.98 -0.32 -13.85
N ASN A 556 6.82 -1.61 -13.62
CA ASN A 556 7.50 -2.65 -14.36
C ASN A 556 6.44 -3.39 -15.17
N PRO A 557 6.53 -3.39 -16.50
CA PRO A 557 7.52 -2.69 -17.34
C PRO A 557 7.34 -1.15 -17.39
N PRO A 558 8.41 -0.35 -17.59
CA PRO A 558 8.30 1.10 -17.70
C PRO A 558 7.60 1.47 -19.01
N MET A 559 6.58 2.34 -18.90
CA MET A 559 5.83 2.85 -20.04
C MET A 559 6.40 4.20 -20.48
N ASN A 560 6.42 4.44 -21.79
CA ASN A 560 6.84 5.70 -22.38
C ASN A 560 5.87 6.16 -23.48
N ASP A 561 5.79 7.48 -23.66
CA ASP A 561 5.03 8.09 -24.74
C ASP A 561 5.96 8.62 -25.83
N VAL A 562 5.50 8.50 -27.07
CA VAL A 562 6.11 9.14 -28.22
C VAL A 562 5.05 9.98 -28.93
N VAL A 563 5.21 11.30 -28.84
CA VAL A 563 4.34 12.28 -29.50
C VAL A 563 4.95 12.67 -30.84
N LEU A 564 4.23 12.40 -31.93
CA LEU A 564 4.62 12.79 -33.28
C LEU A 564 3.74 13.94 -33.78
N ARG A 565 4.39 14.97 -34.35
CA ARG A 565 3.71 16.14 -34.93
C ARG A 565 4.03 16.23 -36.42
N PHE A 566 3.01 16.43 -37.24
CA PHE A 566 3.14 16.51 -38.70
C PHE A 566 2.01 17.36 -39.30
N THR A 567 2.17 17.81 -40.54
CA THR A 567 1.22 18.74 -41.18
C THR A 567 0.35 18.08 -42.24
N HIS A 568 0.79 16.94 -42.78
CA HIS A 568 0.10 16.28 -43.90
C HIS A 568 -1.07 15.39 -43.44
N PRO A 569 -2.27 15.50 -44.06
CA PRO A 569 -3.40 14.63 -43.74
C PRO A 569 -3.14 13.15 -44.07
N LEU A 570 -3.71 12.24 -43.27
CA LEU A 570 -3.56 10.79 -43.47
C LEU A 570 -4.71 10.18 -44.28
N GLU A 571 -4.52 8.97 -44.82
CA GLU A 571 -5.62 8.20 -45.40
C GLU A 571 -6.40 7.42 -44.35
N LYS A 572 -7.68 7.76 -44.16
CA LYS A 572 -8.54 7.15 -43.15
C LYS A 572 -8.53 5.62 -43.16
N HIS A 573 -8.65 5.01 -44.35
CA HIS A 573 -8.67 3.56 -44.48
C HIS A 573 -7.34 2.91 -44.08
N LEU A 574 -6.20 3.50 -44.49
CA LEU A 574 -4.88 2.98 -44.14
C LEU A 574 -4.59 3.15 -42.65
N THR A 575 -4.97 4.28 -42.05
CA THR A 575 -4.84 4.52 -40.61
C THR A 575 -5.64 3.50 -39.79
N ILE A 576 -6.91 3.25 -40.15
CA ILE A 576 -7.74 2.25 -39.45
C ILE A 576 -7.14 0.84 -39.58
N LYS A 577 -6.61 0.50 -40.77
CA LYS A 577 -5.94 -0.78 -41.00
C LYS A 577 -4.68 -0.91 -40.14
N MET A 578 -3.88 0.15 -40.06
CA MET A 578 -2.67 0.21 -39.23
C MET A 578 -3.02 -0.01 -37.76
N LEU A 579 -3.96 0.77 -37.20
CA LEU A 579 -4.36 0.68 -35.80
C LEU A 579 -4.85 -0.74 -35.44
N ARG A 580 -5.75 -1.31 -36.25
CA ARG A 580 -6.25 -2.69 -36.02
C ARG A 580 -5.16 -3.75 -36.14
N GLY A 581 -4.10 -3.50 -36.92
CA GLY A 581 -2.95 -4.39 -37.06
C GLY A 581 -2.03 -4.40 -35.84
N ILE A 582 -2.06 -3.37 -34.99
CA ILE A 582 -1.19 -3.27 -33.80
C ILE A 582 -1.46 -4.43 -32.83
N LYS A 583 -2.73 -4.81 -32.62
CA LYS A 583 -3.10 -5.88 -31.68
C LYS A 583 -2.41 -7.22 -31.99
N SER A 584 -2.25 -7.55 -33.27
CA SER A 584 -1.56 -8.78 -33.70
C SER A 584 -0.03 -8.69 -33.64
N SER A 585 0.52 -7.50 -33.41
CA SER A 585 1.97 -7.25 -33.32
C SER A 585 2.50 -7.24 -31.88
N LEU A 586 1.61 -7.42 -30.88
CA LEU A 586 2.00 -7.51 -29.48
C LEU A 586 2.95 -8.70 -29.26
N LYS A 587 4.12 -8.41 -28.74
CA LYS A 587 5.14 -9.38 -28.36
C LYS A 587 4.95 -9.83 -26.92
N HIS A 588 5.38 -11.05 -26.61
CA HIS A 588 5.49 -11.57 -25.26
C HIS A 588 6.58 -10.84 -24.44
N HIS A 589 6.68 -11.15 -23.15
CA HIS A 589 7.73 -10.63 -22.26
C HIS A 589 9.13 -10.65 -22.95
N PRO A 590 9.87 -9.53 -23.01
CA PRO A 590 9.77 -8.31 -22.18
C PRO A 590 8.85 -7.20 -22.70
N PHE A 591 7.98 -7.49 -23.69
CA PHE A 591 6.98 -6.55 -24.23
C PHE A 591 7.55 -5.32 -24.97
N ASP A 592 8.84 -5.34 -25.32
CA ASP A 592 9.55 -4.21 -25.92
C ASP A 592 9.05 -3.88 -27.35
N GLY A 593 8.68 -2.62 -27.56
CA GLY A 593 8.03 -2.12 -28.78
C GLY A 593 6.51 -2.32 -28.83
N ASN A 594 5.87 -2.85 -27.76
CA ASN A 594 4.42 -2.99 -27.72
C ASN A 594 3.74 -1.63 -27.54
N ILE A 595 2.73 -1.36 -28.38
CA ILE A 595 1.88 -0.16 -28.31
C ILE A 595 0.55 -0.57 -27.68
N TYR A 596 0.18 0.03 -26.54
CA TYR A 596 -1.06 -0.27 -25.83
C TYR A 596 -2.15 0.76 -26.07
N PHE A 597 -1.77 2.01 -26.36
CA PHE A 597 -2.72 3.07 -26.65
C PHE A 597 -2.19 4.01 -27.73
N VAL A 598 -3.11 4.50 -28.56
CA VAL A 598 -2.84 5.53 -29.57
C VAL A 598 -3.92 6.60 -29.48
N GLY A 599 -3.51 7.85 -29.23
CA GLY A 599 -4.41 8.99 -29.05
C GLY A 599 -3.99 10.19 -29.88
N GLY A 600 -4.92 11.01 -30.39
CA GLY A 600 -4.57 12.34 -30.89
C GLY A 600 -5.44 12.89 -32.00
N ASN A 601 -5.13 14.14 -32.38
CA ASN A 601 -5.94 14.96 -33.27
C ASN A 601 -5.36 14.90 -34.68
N LEU A 602 -6.10 14.28 -35.60
CA LEU A 602 -5.70 14.06 -36.99
C LEU A 602 -6.66 14.71 -37.98
N ILE A 603 -6.18 14.90 -39.20
CA ILE A 603 -6.98 15.28 -40.36
C ILE A 603 -6.84 14.18 -41.41
N PHE A 604 -7.97 13.83 -42.04
CA PHE A 604 -8.01 12.82 -43.09
C PHE A 604 -8.16 13.45 -44.47
N ILE A 605 -7.54 12.82 -45.47
CA ILE A 605 -7.71 13.22 -46.87
C ILE A 605 -9.20 13.20 -47.23
N GLY A 606 -9.70 14.32 -47.77
CA GLY A 606 -11.10 14.50 -48.14
C GLY A 606 -12.00 15.13 -47.07
N SER A 607 -11.50 15.40 -45.87
CA SER A 607 -12.22 16.14 -44.82
C SER A 607 -11.31 17.17 -44.15
N PRO A 608 -11.68 18.47 -44.10
CA PRO A 608 -10.88 19.50 -43.42
C PRO A 608 -11.09 19.53 -41.90
N LYS A 609 -11.95 18.67 -41.34
CA LYS A 609 -12.26 18.65 -39.90
C LYS A 609 -11.24 17.82 -39.14
N TYR A 610 -10.81 18.31 -37.97
CA TYR A 610 -10.04 17.53 -37.02
C TYR A 610 -10.88 16.41 -36.43
N VAL A 611 -10.27 15.24 -36.34
CA VAL A 611 -10.83 14.05 -35.71
C VAL A 611 -9.90 13.66 -34.58
N ASP A 612 -10.42 13.62 -33.36
CA ASP A 612 -9.76 12.99 -32.21
C ASP A 612 -9.93 11.48 -32.35
N ILE A 613 -8.81 10.77 -32.35
CA ILE A 613 -8.73 9.33 -32.50
C ILE A 613 -8.17 8.75 -31.22
N GLN A 614 -8.88 7.78 -30.67
CA GLN A 614 -8.44 7.01 -29.52
C GLN A 614 -8.54 5.53 -29.87
N PHE A 615 -7.43 4.81 -29.72
CA PHE A 615 -7.36 3.38 -30.00
C PHE A 615 -6.70 2.66 -28.83
N THR A 616 -7.46 1.75 -28.22
CA THR A 616 -6.98 0.88 -27.13
C THR A 616 -6.64 -0.48 -27.72
N THR A 617 -5.37 -0.88 -27.67
CA THR A 617 -4.89 -2.08 -28.39
C THR A 617 -5.48 -3.37 -27.81
N VAL A 618 -5.60 -3.48 -26.47
CA VAL A 618 -6.03 -4.73 -25.81
C VAL A 618 -7.51 -5.00 -26.07
N SER A 619 -8.40 -4.05 -25.76
CA SER A 619 -9.82 -4.17 -26.07
C SER A 619 -10.09 -4.11 -27.58
N GLY A 620 -9.20 -3.48 -28.36
CA GLY A 620 -9.35 -3.28 -29.81
C GLY A 620 -10.38 -2.19 -30.16
N GLN A 621 -10.78 -1.40 -29.17
CA GLN A 621 -11.76 -0.34 -29.32
C GLN A 621 -11.16 0.87 -30.05
N LEU A 622 -11.85 1.36 -31.09
CA LEU A 622 -11.49 2.56 -31.84
C LEU A 622 -12.61 3.58 -31.71
N ILE A 623 -12.31 4.75 -31.15
CA ILE A 623 -13.21 5.89 -31.02
C ILE A 623 -12.69 7.00 -31.93
N MET A 624 -13.60 7.63 -32.68
CA MET A 624 -13.31 8.75 -33.58
C MET A 624 -14.34 9.85 -33.38
N ASN A 625 -13.94 10.94 -32.74
CA ASN A 625 -14.81 12.08 -32.44
C ASN A 625 -14.40 13.28 -33.30
N ASN A 626 -15.38 14.00 -33.87
CA ASN A 626 -15.08 15.22 -34.60
C ASN A 626 -14.85 16.36 -33.61
N VAL A 627 -13.68 17.00 -33.68
CA VAL A 627 -13.35 18.12 -32.80
C VAL A 627 -13.98 19.40 -33.34
N THR A 628 -14.76 20.09 -32.52
CA THR A 628 -15.47 21.34 -32.87
C THR A 628 -14.63 22.61 -32.65
N SER A 629 -13.41 22.50 -32.11
CA SER A 629 -12.54 23.65 -31.89
C SER A 629 -12.02 24.23 -33.21
N ASN A 630 -12.01 25.57 -33.33
CA ASN A 630 -11.36 26.25 -34.44
C ASN A 630 -9.87 25.88 -34.50
N PRO A 631 -9.28 25.70 -35.69
CA PRO A 631 -7.86 25.43 -35.82
C PRO A 631 -7.04 26.52 -35.11
N PRO A 632 -5.92 26.18 -34.44
CA PRO A 632 -5.01 27.19 -33.93
C PRO A 632 -4.56 28.12 -35.06
N SER A 633 -4.35 29.39 -34.74
CA SER A 633 -3.99 30.47 -35.67
C SER A 633 -2.67 30.23 -36.43
N GLU A 634 -1.88 29.25 -35.99
CA GLU A 634 -0.58 28.86 -36.53
C GLU A 634 -0.67 27.45 -37.12
N GLY A 635 -0.83 27.34 -38.43
CA GLY A 635 -0.62 26.09 -39.19
C GLY A 635 -1.59 24.94 -38.89
N ILE A 636 -1.85 24.12 -39.91
CA ILE A 636 -2.58 22.86 -39.70
C ILE A 636 -1.57 21.82 -39.17
N HIS A 637 -1.64 21.52 -37.87
CA HIS A 637 -0.76 20.57 -37.21
C HIS A 637 -1.56 19.36 -36.69
N CYS A 638 -1.33 18.19 -37.27
CA CYS A 638 -1.79 16.91 -36.74
C CYS A 638 -0.84 16.44 -35.63
N VAL A 639 -1.39 15.86 -34.58
CA VAL A 639 -0.64 15.32 -33.44
C VAL A 639 -1.15 13.93 -33.12
N ILE A 640 -0.23 12.98 -32.95
CA ILE A 640 -0.55 11.61 -32.51
C ILE A 640 0.43 11.20 -31.41
N CYS A 641 -0.08 10.58 -30.36
CA CYS A 641 0.67 10.04 -29.25
C CYS A 641 0.55 8.52 -29.25
N PHE A 642 1.68 7.84 -29.15
CA PHE A 642 1.76 6.40 -28.94
C PHE A 642 2.27 6.13 -27.54
N THR A 643 1.55 5.31 -26.78
CA THR A 643 1.89 4.94 -25.41
C THR A 643 2.15 3.43 -25.34
N GLY A 644 3.30 3.04 -24.80
CA GLY A 644 3.75 1.65 -24.84
C GLY A 644 5.03 1.41 -24.05
N ILE A 645 5.70 0.29 -24.33
CA ILE A 645 6.93 -0.11 -23.66
C ILE A 645 8.09 -0.01 -24.66
N GLY A 646 9.13 0.74 -24.29
CA GLY A 646 10.37 0.84 -25.08
C GLY A 646 10.15 1.36 -26.50
N LEU A 647 9.15 2.23 -26.70
CA LEU A 647 8.82 2.75 -28.01
C LEU A 647 9.94 3.62 -28.58
N GLN A 648 10.25 3.44 -29.87
CA GLN A 648 11.24 4.22 -30.60
C GLN A 648 10.58 5.13 -31.64
N GLU A 649 10.95 6.41 -31.64
CA GLU A 649 10.38 7.42 -32.53
C GLU A 649 10.55 7.07 -34.02
N LEU A 650 11.70 6.50 -34.40
CA LEU A 650 12.00 6.16 -35.80
C LEU A 650 11.08 5.08 -36.35
N GLU A 651 10.81 4.03 -35.57
CA GLU A 651 9.94 2.93 -35.97
C GLU A 651 8.48 3.40 -36.12
N LEU A 652 8.03 4.24 -35.19
CA LEU A 652 6.68 4.83 -35.24
C LEU A 652 6.51 5.79 -36.43
N LYS A 653 7.55 6.57 -36.78
CA LYS A 653 7.53 7.40 -37.99
C LYS A 653 7.41 6.55 -39.26
N GLN A 654 8.08 5.40 -39.34
CA GLN A 654 7.96 4.47 -40.46
C GLN A 654 6.55 3.85 -40.51
N LEU A 655 6.02 3.42 -39.36
CA LEU A 655 4.66 2.89 -39.24
C LEU A 655 3.63 3.90 -39.73
N LEU A 656 3.72 5.17 -39.30
CA LEU A 656 2.80 6.22 -39.73
C LEU A 656 2.97 6.59 -41.21
N SER A 657 4.19 6.46 -41.75
CA SER A 657 4.44 6.66 -43.19
C SER A 657 3.74 5.63 -44.08
N SER A 658 3.33 4.48 -43.53
CA SER A 658 2.49 3.51 -44.25
C SER A 658 1.02 3.94 -44.38
N CYS A 659 0.60 4.98 -43.64
CA CYS A 659 -0.76 5.53 -43.67
C CYS A 659 -0.99 6.54 -44.82
N ILE A 660 -0.02 6.70 -45.72
CA ILE A 660 -0.07 7.57 -46.90
C ILE A 660 0.31 6.72 -48.11
N LYS A 661 -0.16 7.10 -49.30
CA LYS A 661 0.27 6.44 -50.55
C LYS A 661 1.78 6.53 -50.70
N GLN A 662 2.44 5.39 -50.58
CA GLN A 662 3.88 5.33 -50.77
C GLN A 662 4.23 5.39 -52.26
N ARG A 663 5.37 6.02 -52.56
CA ARG A 663 5.91 6.06 -53.91
C ARG A 663 6.37 4.65 -54.31
N PRO A 664 5.81 4.06 -55.39
CA PRO A 664 6.29 2.79 -55.92
C PRO A 664 7.78 2.85 -56.29
N ASN A 665 8.50 1.74 -56.11
CA ASN A 665 9.89 1.65 -56.53
C ASN A 665 10.00 1.76 -58.05
N LYS A 666 11.00 2.51 -58.53
CA LYS A 666 11.32 2.57 -59.96
C LYS A 666 11.67 1.17 -60.46
N LYS A 667 11.14 0.80 -61.63
CA LYS A 667 11.57 -0.42 -62.30
C LYS A 667 12.96 -0.19 -62.91
N SER A 668 13.89 -1.11 -62.70
CA SER A 668 15.20 -1.09 -63.34
C SER A 668 15.08 -1.49 -64.81
N PHE A 669 15.96 -0.95 -65.66
CA PHE A 669 16.03 -1.39 -67.05
C PHE A 669 16.43 -2.86 -67.13
N LEU A 670 15.77 -3.59 -68.02
CA LEU A 670 16.06 -4.98 -68.32
C LEU A 670 17.32 -5.05 -69.19
N THR A 671 18.21 -5.97 -68.83
CA THR A 671 19.41 -6.31 -69.61
C THR A 671 19.28 -7.73 -70.17
N LYS A 672 20.15 -8.10 -71.12
CA LYS A 672 20.15 -9.44 -71.72
C LYS A 672 20.32 -10.57 -70.69
N GLN A 673 20.93 -10.29 -69.54
CA GLN A 673 21.14 -11.27 -68.46
C GLN A 673 19.87 -11.53 -67.63
N ASP A 674 18.88 -10.64 -67.71
CA ASP A 674 17.62 -10.74 -66.98
C ASP A 674 16.53 -11.51 -67.75
N LEU A 675 16.78 -11.84 -69.03
CA LEU A 675 15.88 -12.62 -69.87
C LEU A 675 16.02 -14.11 -69.60
N THR A 676 14.90 -14.77 -69.32
CA THR A 676 14.86 -16.22 -69.18
C THR A 676 14.98 -16.92 -70.54
N ASN A 677 15.46 -18.17 -70.54
CA ASN A 677 15.56 -18.97 -71.77
C ASN A 677 14.19 -19.16 -72.44
N GLU A 678 13.11 -19.23 -71.65
CA GLU A 678 11.73 -19.35 -72.15
C GLU A 678 11.28 -18.07 -72.88
N GLU A 679 11.60 -16.89 -72.35
CA GLU A 679 11.30 -15.61 -73.01
C GLU A 679 12.09 -15.46 -74.31
N VAL A 680 13.37 -15.86 -74.31
CA VAL A 680 14.20 -15.86 -75.52
C VAL A 680 13.62 -16.81 -76.59
N ASP A 681 13.12 -17.97 -76.20
CA ASP A 681 12.51 -18.92 -77.13
C ASP A 681 11.11 -18.45 -77.59
N GLN A 682 10.37 -17.70 -76.77
CA GLN A 682 9.13 -17.04 -77.19
C GLN A 682 9.38 -15.91 -78.19
N ILE A 683 10.38 -15.07 -77.95
CA ILE A 683 10.82 -14.02 -78.89
C ILE A 683 11.27 -14.68 -80.21
N HIS A 684 12.05 -15.76 -80.13
CA HIS A 684 12.44 -16.52 -81.31
C HIS A 684 11.23 -17.09 -82.06
N LYS A 685 10.25 -17.67 -81.35
CA LYS A 685 9.02 -18.22 -81.94
C LYS A 685 8.10 -17.15 -82.54
N LEU A 686 8.11 -15.91 -82.04
CA LEU A 686 7.35 -14.83 -82.66
C LEU A 686 7.98 -14.38 -83.98
N HIS A 687 9.31 -14.35 -84.05
CA HIS A 687 10.07 -13.80 -85.17
C HIS A 687 10.75 -14.85 -86.07
N HIS A 688 10.50 -16.16 -85.89
CA HIS A 688 11.15 -17.21 -86.68
C HIS A 688 10.72 -17.27 -88.16
N LEU A 689 9.66 -16.57 -88.52
CA LEU A 689 9.14 -16.43 -89.89
C LEU A 689 9.49 -15.08 -90.53
N ASP A 690 10.19 -14.21 -89.80
CA ASP A 690 10.57 -12.89 -90.30
C ASP A 690 11.66 -13.00 -91.37
N GLU A 691 11.83 -11.93 -92.15
CA GLU A 691 12.78 -11.91 -93.27
C GLU A 691 14.22 -12.18 -92.79
N LEU A 692 14.86 -13.13 -93.48
CA LEU A 692 16.22 -13.53 -93.21
C LEU A 692 17.20 -12.50 -93.79
N PRO A 693 18.37 -12.28 -93.16
CA PRO A 693 19.43 -11.47 -93.74
C PRO A 693 19.86 -11.97 -95.11
N GLU A 694 20.36 -11.08 -95.95
CA GLU A 694 20.93 -11.44 -97.24
C GLU A 694 21.97 -12.56 -97.08
N GLY A 695 21.81 -13.61 -97.88
CA GLY A 695 22.67 -14.81 -97.82
C GLY A 695 22.25 -15.88 -96.82
N TRP A 696 21.09 -15.77 -96.16
CA TRP A 696 20.55 -16.83 -95.29
C TRP A 696 19.26 -17.44 -95.85
N TYR A 697 19.10 -18.75 -95.75
CA TYR A 697 17.87 -19.46 -96.09
C TYR A 697 17.53 -20.53 -95.05
N TYR A 698 16.25 -20.87 -94.94
CA TYR A 698 15.77 -21.91 -94.01
C TYR A 698 15.61 -23.24 -94.73
N SER A 699 16.37 -24.26 -94.30
CA SER A 699 16.41 -25.59 -94.92
C SER A 699 15.27 -26.53 -94.46
N GLY A 700 14.24 -26.01 -93.80
CA GLY A 700 13.13 -26.80 -93.23
C GLY A 700 13.40 -27.37 -91.83
N SER A 701 14.66 -27.34 -91.35
CA SER A 701 15.02 -27.74 -89.98
C SER A 701 16.06 -26.82 -89.31
N ARG A 702 16.86 -26.08 -90.09
CA ARG A 702 17.92 -25.17 -89.60
C ARG A 702 18.09 -23.99 -90.54
N PHE A 703 18.60 -22.88 -90.00
CA PHE A 703 19.00 -21.70 -90.77
C PHE A 703 20.43 -21.92 -91.30
N VAL A 704 20.62 -21.72 -92.60
CA VAL A 704 21.89 -21.97 -93.28
C VAL A 704 22.30 -20.71 -94.06
N SER A 705 23.53 -20.26 -93.83
CA SER A 705 24.17 -19.19 -94.63
C SER A 705 24.72 -19.78 -95.93
N MET A 706 24.74 -18.98 -96.99
CA MET A 706 25.39 -19.28 -98.27
C MET A 706 26.90 -19.57 -98.10
N ASP A 707 27.53 -19.07 -97.03
CA ASP A 707 28.92 -19.35 -96.65
C ASP A 707 29.09 -20.67 -95.86
N GLY A 708 28.01 -21.43 -95.66
CA GLY A 708 28.01 -22.75 -95.04
C GLY A 708 27.82 -22.76 -93.51
N GLN A 709 27.67 -21.60 -92.86
CA GLN A 709 27.36 -21.53 -91.42
C GLN A 709 25.92 -22.02 -91.14
N ARG A 710 25.71 -22.75 -90.04
CA ARG A 710 24.41 -23.35 -89.68
C ARG A 710 24.01 -22.94 -88.26
N SER A 711 22.78 -22.49 -88.08
CA SER A 711 22.21 -22.11 -86.77
C SER A 711 20.84 -22.76 -86.55
N GLN A 712 20.53 -23.10 -85.30
CA GLN A 712 19.18 -23.53 -84.90
C GLN A 712 18.27 -22.34 -84.56
N LYS A 713 18.85 -21.20 -84.17
CA LYS A 713 18.14 -19.96 -83.84
C LYS A 713 18.22 -18.97 -85.00
N HIS A 714 17.24 -18.07 -85.10
CA HIS A 714 17.15 -17.10 -86.19
C HIS A 714 18.43 -16.23 -86.22
N PRO A 715 19.03 -15.95 -87.39
CA PRO A 715 20.29 -15.19 -87.47
C PRO A 715 20.18 -13.78 -86.86
N ASN A 716 19.02 -13.14 -86.99
CA ASN A 716 18.73 -11.83 -86.37
C ASN A 716 18.16 -11.91 -84.94
N LEU A 717 18.20 -13.08 -84.28
CA LEU A 717 17.62 -13.22 -82.93
C LEU A 717 18.20 -12.19 -81.94
N GLU A 718 19.49 -11.87 -82.06
CA GLU A 718 20.14 -10.86 -81.23
C GLU A 718 19.53 -9.47 -81.41
N LYS A 719 19.14 -9.14 -82.66
CA LYS A 719 18.46 -7.88 -82.98
C LYS A 719 17.03 -7.87 -82.42
N PHE A 720 16.30 -8.97 -82.54
CA PHE A 720 14.95 -9.09 -81.97
C PHE A 720 14.94 -9.03 -80.44
N ILE A 721 15.94 -9.61 -79.79
CA ILE A 721 16.15 -9.47 -78.34
C ILE A 721 16.43 -8.00 -78.00
N GLN A 722 17.27 -7.32 -78.78
CA GLN A 722 17.58 -5.91 -78.57
C GLN A 722 16.36 -5.01 -78.77
N ASP A 723 15.55 -5.25 -79.81
CA ASP A 723 14.34 -4.51 -80.11
C ASP A 723 13.28 -4.74 -79.01
N TYR A 724 13.09 -5.98 -78.56
CA TYR A 724 12.22 -6.32 -77.43
C TYR A 724 12.67 -5.65 -76.12
N LEU A 725 13.97 -5.68 -75.82
CA LEU A 725 14.53 -4.99 -74.66
C LEU A 725 14.33 -3.47 -74.78
N SER A 726 14.49 -2.89 -75.96
CA SER A 726 14.27 -1.47 -76.20
C SER A 726 12.82 -1.06 -75.97
N GLU A 727 11.86 -1.87 -76.42
CA GLU A 727 10.43 -1.63 -76.23
C GLU A 727 10.04 -1.76 -74.76
N LYS A 728 10.50 -2.82 -74.08
CA LYS A 728 10.25 -3.04 -72.65
C LYS A 728 10.91 -1.97 -71.79
N ASN A 729 12.12 -1.54 -72.12
CA ASN A 729 12.80 -0.45 -71.43
C ASN A 729 12.11 0.89 -71.68
N ALA A 730 11.56 1.13 -72.87
CA ALA A 730 10.72 2.30 -73.13
C ALA A 730 9.40 2.28 -72.34
N GLU A 731 8.77 1.11 -72.14
CA GLU A 731 7.62 0.93 -71.24
C GLU A 731 7.99 1.23 -69.77
N ILE A 732 9.16 0.73 -69.33
CA ILE A 732 9.71 1.00 -67.99
C ILE A 732 9.99 2.49 -67.81
N GLU A 733 10.55 3.15 -68.82
CA GLU A 733 10.82 4.59 -68.81
C GLU A 733 9.52 5.39 -68.73
N ARG A 734 8.51 5.06 -69.55
CA ARG A 734 7.18 5.69 -69.48
C ARG A 734 6.53 5.50 -68.11
N TYR A 735 6.65 4.31 -67.51
CA TYR A 735 6.16 4.03 -66.16
C TYR A 735 6.91 4.86 -65.09
N ASN A 736 8.24 4.90 -65.15
CA ASN A 736 9.06 5.67 -64.22
C ASN A 736 8.84 7.19 -64.36
N ALA A 737 8.65 7.70 -65.59
CA ALA A 737 8.30 9.09 -65.86
C ALA A 737 6.90 9.44 -65.33
N LYS A 738 5.93 8.52 -65.46
CA LYS A 738 4.60 8.68 -64.84
C LYS A 738 4.70 8.76 -63.31
N LEU A 739 5.54 7.92 -62.69
CA LEU A 739 5.85 7.97 -61.25
C LEU A 739 6.61 9.24 -60.81
N GLU A 740 7.20 10.00 -61.73
CA GLU A 740 7.79 11.33 -61.47
C GLU A 740 6.78 12.46 -61.63
N SER A 741 5.79 12.29 -62.51
CA SER A 741 4.69 13.25 -62.68
C SER A 741 3.66 13.21 -61.55
N GLU A 742 3.50 12.06 -60.87
CA GLU A 742 2.64 11.92 -59.71
C GLU A 742 3.32 12.51 -58.46
N ASN A 743 2.69 13.51 -57.84
CA ASN A 743 3.21 14.14 -56.61
C ASN A 743 3.03 13.21 -55.40
N TYR A 744 4.10 12.51 -55.01
CA TYR A 744 4.17 11.78 -53.75
C TYR A 744 4.72 12.67 -52.65
N VAL A 745 3.90 12.95 -51.63
CA VAL A 745 4.27 13.81 -50.50
C VAL A 745 4.92 12.95 -49.41
N LYS A 746 6.02 13.43 -48.83
CA LYS A 746 6.65 12.82 -47.64
C LYS A 746 5.99 13.40 -46.39
N LEU A 747 5.68 12.53 -45.43
CA LEU A 747 5.06 12.93 -44.16
C LEU A 747 6.01 13.74 -43.26
N TRP A 748 7.29 13.41 -43.33
CA TRP A 748 8.34 14.01 -42.51
C TRP A 748 9.23 14.86 -43.41
N GLU A 749 9.43 16.12 -43.03
CA GLU A 749 10.50 16.93 -43.59
C GLU A 749 11.86 16.36 -43.13
N LYS A 750 12.89 16.56 -43.96
CA LYS A 750 14.22 15.97 -43.74
C LYS A 750 15.00 16.69 -42.65
#